data_AF-W9GV69-F1
#
_entry.id   AF-W9GV69-F1
#
_cell.length_a   1.000
_cell.length_b   1.000
_cell.length_c   1.000
_cell.angle_alpha   90.00
_cell.angle_beta   90.00
_cell.angle_gamma   90.00
#
_symmetry.space_group_name_H-M   'P 1'
#
loop_
_entity.id
_entity.type
_entity.pdbx_description
1 polymer ?
#
loop_
_entity_poly.entity_id
_entity_poly.type
_entity_poly.pdbx_seq_one_letter_code
_entity_poly.pdbx_strand_id
1 'polypeptide(L)'
;MAYVVDFDVASSWNTGFTGSVSLRNTNTSAANGWTVEFDAAFQISNTWNAQLVSHVGNHYVFRNLSWNATLPAGGSVNFGFQAANTGAVVEPTKFTVNGQASGVDTPPPATLPKFSVNDVALAEGNSGTKDMSFTISLDKASTETVTVNYATANGTATAGAAGSGADYQARSGTLSFAPGETSKTIKVTVHGDTVVEGNETVLVNLTSPTKATIADGQGVGTLNNDDARALPRLTITDTSVVEGNPVTTGGGGGSGGGAGAHAGFFSTSGNQIVDSAGAPVKIAGVNWFGMESGRYAPDGLHTRNYKDMMDQMVDLGFNTIRLPFSGQLFNSGSTPNGIDYSKNADLAGLNGLGIMDKIVDYAGQIGLRIILDHHRNNAGAGASENGLWYDGTYTEQRWINDWKMLAQHYAGNSTVIGADLHNEPHGPATWGGGGATDWAAAAERAGNAIHTVNGGWLVFVEGVESYQGNYYWWGGNLMGVKDRPIDLNSDNKLVYSPHDYPNSIYGQPWFNDPNFPNNLPDKFEQMWGHIYETGEAPVYLGEFGSKLTDPKDVAWLDKIQAYLSGDLDANGSRDIPANKEGMSWTWWSWNPNSGDTGGILKDDWTSVNQNKVDELRPLMFDLGADGGGGGGGGGGGTVTENGVTYATTTVTLSEAWAEAVTIDYRTLTDSATAEDFTSTSGTLTFAPGETAKTIKVAVVGDAKVEPDETFLIALSNPKNAVVADAQASVVIRNDDGGTVTPPVTPPVTPPVTPPSSGGGEEVTPTVTIADRWNTGFVANVAVRNTGDVAVDDWTLELDTPHSITNIWNAEIVSHTGDSYVIRNLAWNDKIPVDQTVSFGFQALGVPSADSFHWDFLG
;
A
#
# COMPACT_ATOMS: atom_id res chain seq x y z
N MET A 1 -56.18 61.49 14.51
CA MET A 1 -55.92 60.66 15.70
C MET A 1 -55.30 61.56 16.76
N ALA A 2 -55.77 61.49 18.01
CA ALA A 2 -55.40 62.39 19.10
C ALA A 2 -54.02 62.08 19.71
N TYR A 3 -53.50 60.89 19.45
CA TYR A 3 -52.19 60.41 19.90
C TYR A 3 -51.54 59.56 18.81
N VAL A 4 -50.22 59.56 18.77
CA VAL A 4 -49.39 58.74 17.88
C VAL A 4 -48.49 57.88 18.76
N VAL A 5 -48.39 56.59 18.43
CA VAL A 5 -47.57 55.61 19.16
C VAL A 5 -46.63 54.93 18.19
N ASP A 6 -45.35 54.93 18.54
CA ASP A 6 -44.30 54.22 17.83
C ASP A 6 -43.73 53.12 18.73
N PHE A 7 -43.43 51.96 18.14
CA PHE A 7 -42.75 50.87 18.81
C PHE A 7 -41.45 50.56 18.08
N ASP A 8 -40.40 50.27 18.84
CA ASP A 8 -39.11 49.83 18.34
C ASP A 8 -38.54 48.70 19.19
N VAL A 9 -37.82 47.78 18.54
CA VAL A 9 -36.96 46.80 19.21
C VAL A 9 -35.58 47.42 19.41
N ALA A 10 -35.27 47.84 20.64
CA ALA A 10 -34.02 48.51 20.96
C ALA A 10 -32.81 47.55 21.04
N SER A 11 -33.04 46.29 21.44
CA SER A 11 -32.05 45.21 21.42
C SER A 11 -32.73 43.85 21.46
N SER A 12 -32.09 42.78 20.96
CA SER A 12 -32.61 41.41 21.00
C SER A 12 -31.52 40.36 21.22
N TRP A 13 -31.90 39.20 21.75
CA TRP A 13 -31.07 38.02 21.99
C TRP A 13 -31.91 36.73 21.82
N ASN A 14 -31.27 35.56 21.87
CA ASN A 14 -31.88 34.26 21.50
C ASN A 14 -33.17 33.90 22.25
N THR A 15 -33.43 34.50 23.41
CA THR A 15 -34.58 34.18 24.27
C THR A 15 -35.42 35.40 24.65
N GLY A 16 -35.11 36.59 24.12
CA GLY A 16 -35.84 37.81 24.48
C GLY A 16 -35.35 39.08 23.79
N PHE A 17 -36.00 40.20 24.09
CA PHE A 17 -35.68 41.52 23.54
C PHE A 17 -36.05 42.65 24.49
N THR A 18 -35.53 43.84 24.21
CA THR A 18 -35.94 45.11 24.82
C THR A 18 -36.82 45.89 23.85
N GLY A 19 -38.09 46.11 24.22
CA GLY A 19 -39.03 46.94 23.48
C GLY A 19 -39.06 48.37 24.00
N SER A 20 -39.20 49.35 23.11
CA SER A 20 -39.38 50.76 23.41
C SER A 20 -40.69 51.25 22.78
N VAL A 21 -41.47 52.01 23.54
CA VAL A 21 -42.72 52.63 23.08
C VAL A 21 -42.62 54.14 23.27
N SER A 22 -42.79 54.90 22.19
CA SER A 22 -42.87 56.35 22.18
C SER A 22 -44.32 56.78 21.99
N LEU A 23 -44.83 57.60 22.90
CA LEU A 23 -46.18 58.16 22.85
C LEU A 23 -46.10 59.67 22.64
N ARG A 24 -46.67 60.16 21.53
CA ARG A 24 -46.80 61.60 21.21
C ARG A 24 -48.25 62.08 21.30
N ASN A 25 -48.48 63.18 21.99
CA ASN A 25 -49.79 63.86 22.04
C ASN A 25 -49.91 64.87 20.89
N THR A 26 -50.79 64.59 19.93
CA THR A 26 -51.02 65.46 18.77
C THR A 26 -52.18 66.43 18.99
N ASN A 27 -52.80 66.44 20.17
CA ASN A 27 -53.81 67.43 20.54
C ASN A 27 -53.18 68.80 20.84
N THR A 28 -54.02 69.82 20.84
CA THR A 28 -53.65 71.19 21.23
C THR A 28 -53.63 71.42 22.74
N SER A 29 -53.99 70.42 23.55
CA SER A 29 -54.02 70.48 25.02
C SER A 29 -53.22 69.34 25.66
N ALA A 30 -52.64 69.59 26.83
CA ALA A 30 -51.94 68.56 27.59
C ALA A 30 -52.91 67.49 28.13
N ALA A 31 -52.44 66.23 28.19
CA ALA A 31 -53.13 65.16 28.89
C ALA A 31 -52.54 64.99 30.30
N ASN A 32 -53.41 64.87 31.30
CA ASN A 32 -53.02 64.60 32.69
C ASN A 32 -53.38 63.16 33.02
N GLY A 33 -52.39 62.29 32.92
CA GLY A 33 -52.55 60.84 32.90
C GLY A 33 -52.60 60.30 31.47
N TRP A 34 -51.92 59.18 31.25
CA TRP A 34 -52.00 58.43 30.01
C TRP A 34 -52.00 56.93 30.27
N THR A 35 -52.85 56.22 29.55
CA THR A 35 -52.80 54.77 29.39
C THR A 35 -52.46 54.41 27.95
N VAL A 36 -51.69 53.34 27.76
CA VAL A 36 -51.39 52.76 26.44
C VAL A 36 -51.76 51.29 26.46
N GLU A 37 -52.54 50.86 25.48
CA GLU A 37 -53.01 49.49 25.35
C GLU A 37 -52.62 48.92 23.99
N PHE A 38 -52.19 47.66 23.94
CA PHE A 38 -51.84 46.98 22.68
C PHE A 38 -51.94 45.46 22.80
N ASP A 39 -52.07 44.78 21.66
CA ASP A 39 -52.05 43.33 21.55
C ASP A 39 -50.67 42.86 21.06
N ALA A 40 -50.03 41.94 21.80
CA ALA A 40 -48.74 41.34 21.48
C ALA A 40 -48.65 39.87 21.94
N ALA A 41 -47.92 39.03 21.19
CA ALA A 41 -47.79 37.60 21.47
C ALA A 41 -46.63 37.24 22.44
N PHE A 42 -45.71 38.18 22.69
CA PHE A 42 -44.58 37.99 23.60
C PHE A 42 -44.96 38.24 25.06
N GLN A 43 -44.15 37.73 26.01
CA GLN A 43 -44.38 37.87 27.45
C GLN A 43 -43.47 38.95 28.05
N ILE A 44 -44.04 40.00 28.64
CA ILE A 44 -43.28 41.10 29.27
C ILE A 44 -42.89 40.76 30.71
N SER A 45 -41.61 40.89 31.05
CA SER A 45 -41.06 40.54 32.37
C SER A 45 -40.65 41.73 33.23
N ASN A 46 -40.12 42.80 32.63
CA ASN A 46 -39.67 44.01 33.32
C ASN A 46 -40.10 45.26 32.55
N THR A 47 -40.38 46.36 33.27
CA THR A 47 -40.85 47.63 32.66
C THR A 47 -40.16 48.84 33.30
N TRP A 48 -39.90 49.89 32.54
CA TRP A 48 -39.45 51.19 33.05
C TRP A 48 -40.23 52.34 32.43
N ASN A 49 -40.33 53.45 33.15
CA ASN A 49 -41.06 54.67 32.78
C ASN A 49 -42.57 54.50 32.53
N ALA A 50 -43.12 53.30 32.72
CA ALA A 50 -44.54 53.01 32.78
C ALA A 50 -44.78 51.85 33.76
N GLN A 51 -46.00 51.76 34.27
CA GLN A 51 -46.46 50.62 35.06
C GLN A 51 -47.36 49.74 34.20
N LEU A 52 -47.06 48.44 34.12
CA LEU A 52 -47.99 47.43 33.60
C LEU A 52 -49.16 47.26 34.59
N VAL A 53 -50.38 47.53 34.12
CA VAL A 53 -51.61 47.54 34.93
C VAL A 53 -52.37 46.23 34.82
N SER A 54 -52.49 45.69 33.60
CA SER A 54 -53.12 44.40 33.37
C SER A 54 -52.55 43.72 32.13
N HIS A 55 -52.58 42.40 32.16
CA HIS A 55 -52.26 41.53 31.02
C HIS A 55 -53.24 40.36 30.99
N VAL A 56 -54.01 40.24 29.89
CA VAL A 56 -54.97 39.15 29.68
C VAL A 56 -54.83 38.63 28.25
N GLY A 57 -54.46 37.36 28.10
CA GLY A 57 -54.20 36.77 26.79
C GLY A 57 -53.00 37.44 26.12
N ASN A 58 -53.24 38.16 25.03
CA ASN A 58 -52.23 38.95 24.31
C ASN A 58 -52.35 40.46 24.58
N HIS A 59 -53.31 40.89 25.41
CA HIS A 59 -53.64 42.30 25.58
C HIS A 59 -52.94 42.91 26.80
N TYR A 60 -52.16 43.97 26.58
CA TYR A 60 -51.39 44.68 27.60
C TYR A 60 -51.94 46.08 27.84
N VAL A 61 -51.98 46.50 29.10
CA VAL A 61 -52.40 47.85 29.50
C VAL A 61 -51.31 48.48 30.38
N PHE A 62 -50.74 49.58 29.90
CA PHE A 62 -49.76 50.39 30.61
C PHE A 62 -50.38 51.70 31.09
N ARG A 63 -49.86 52.25 32.19
CA ARG A 63 -50.14 53.62 32.62
C ARG A 63 -48.87 54.37 33.00
N ASN A 64 -48.98 55.69 32.99
CA ASN A 64 -47.95 56.61 33.46
C ASN A 64 -47.54 56.36 34.93
N LEU A 65 -46.31 56.72 35.27
CA LEU A 65 -45.85 56.89 36.64
C LEU A 65 -46.19 58.31 37.14
N SER A 66 -46.01 58.57 38.43
CA SER A 66 -46.36 59.88 39.03
C SER A 66 -45.58 61.05 38.42
N TRP A 67 -44.33 60.83 38.02
CA TRP A 67 -43.43 61.87 37.52
C TRP A 67 -43.58 62.18 36.02
N ASN A 68 -44.23 61.31 35.24
CA ASN A 68 -44.50 61.52 33.81
C ASN A 68 -45.99 61.53 33.46
N ALA A 69 -46.85 61.83 34.44
CA ALA A 69 -48.29 61.87 34.24
C ALA A 69 -48.74 62.93 33.23
N THR A 70 -48.07 64.07 33.17
CA THR A 70 -48.41 65.14 32.22
C THR A 70 -47.72 64.90 30.88
N LEU A 71 -48.53 64.76 29.83
CA LEU A 71 -48.07 64.70 28.43
C LEU A 71 -48.50 66.00 27.71
N PRO A 72 -47.59 66.97 27.52
CA PRO A 72 -47.90 68.27 26.91
C PRO A 72 -48.48 68.15 25.50
N ALA A 73 -49.19 69.20 25.04
CA ALA A 73 -49.58 69.32 23.64
C ALA A 73 -48.33 69.32 22.74
N GLY A 74 -48.27 68.45 21.74
CA GLY A 74 -47.08 68.24 20.90
C GLY A 74 -45.90 67.55 21.60
N GLY A 75 -46.02 67.22 22.88
CA GLY A 75 -44.99 66.53 23.66
C GLY A 75 -45.01 65.02 23.47
N SER A 76 -43.90 64.37 23.85
CA SER A 76 -43.75 62.91 23.83
C SER A 76 -43.25 62.36 25.16
N VAL A 77 -43.59 61.10 25.45
CA VAL A 77 -43.05 60.30 26.56
C VAL A 77 -42.66 58.93 26.04
N ASN A 78 -41.58 58.36 26.59
CA ASN A 78 -41.09 57.04 26.21
C ASN A 78 -41.10 56.10 27.41
N PHE A 79 -41.54 54.87 27.19
CA PHE A 79 -41.39 53.78 28.14
C PHE A 79 -40.85 52.53 27.46
N GLY A 80 -40.33 51.60 28.23
CA GLY A 80 -39.78 50.38 27.67
C GLY A 80 -39.96 49.18 28.57
N PHE A 81 -39.66 48.01 28.01
CA PHE A 81 -39.81 46.75 28.70
C PHE A 81 -38.86 45.67 28.17
N GLN A 82 -38.61 44.64 28.97
CA GLN A 82 -38.00 43.39 28.53
C GLN A 82 -39.09 42.35 28.29
N ALA A 83 -38.96 41.59 27.20
CA ALA A 83 -39.91 40.54 26.85
C ALA A 83 -39.20 39.25 26.39
N ALA A 84 -39.80 38.10 26.71
CA ALA A 84 -39.37 36.80 26.22
C ALA A 84 -39.94 36.54 24.83
N ASN A 85 -39.10 36.11 23.88
CA ASN A 85 -39.46 35.76 22.52
C ASN A 85 -38.47 34.75 21.94
N THR A 86 -38.95 33.78 21.18
CA THR A 86 -38.12 32.85 20.38
C THR A 86 -38.41 33.09 18.90
N GLY A 87 -37.47 33.71 18.17
CA GLY A 87 -37.61 34.05 16.75
C GLY A 87 -37.76 35.55 16.49
N ALA A 88 -38.19 35.92 15.27
CA ALA A 88 -38.42 37.31 14.91
C ALA A 88 -39.52 37.95 15.78
N VAL A 89 -39.32 39.19 16.22
CA VAL A 89 -40.32 39.92 17.02
C VAL A 89 -41.46 40.32 16.10
N VAL A 90 -42.68 39.89 16.44
CA VAL A 90 -43.90 40.37 15.78
C VAL A 90 -44.32 41.66 16.47
N GLU A 91 -44.41 42.73 15.68
CA GLU A 91 -44.82 44.07 16.10
C GLU A 91 -46.19 44.06 16.81
N PRO A 92 -46.35 44.79 17.93
CA PRO A 92 -47.64 44.90 18.60
C PRO A 92 -48.69 45.58 17.73
N THR A 93 -49.94 45.23 17.95
CA THR A 93 -51.08 45.74 17.17
C THR A 93 -52.12 46.41 18.07
N LYS A 94 -53.08 47.11 17.45
CA LYS A 94 -54.23 47.74 18.14
C LYS A 94 -53.85 48.73 19.24
N PHE A 95 -52.84 49.57 18.99
CA PHE A 95 -52.49 50.64 19.92
C PHE A 95 -53.68 51.57 20.19
N THR A 96 -54.05 51.69 21.45
CA THR A 96 -54.93 52.75 21.94
C THR A 96 -54.26 53.56 23.04
N VAL A 97 -54.60 54.84 23.11
CA VAL A 97 -54.11 55.76 24.14
C VAL A 97 -55.32 56.42 24.78
N ASN A 98 -55.48 56.27 26.10
CA ASN A 98 -56.67 56.75 26.82
C ASN A 98 -57.99 56.31 26.16
N GLY A 99 -58.02 55.07 25.65
CA GLY A 99 -59.18 54.51 24.93
C GLY A 99 -59.43 55.06 23.53
N GLN A 100 -58.53 55.88 22.97
CA GLN A 100 -58.58 56.37 21.59
C GLN A 100 -57.62 55.58 20.71
N ALA A 101 -58.05 55.16 19.52
CA ALA A 101 -57.13 54.55 18.55
C ALA A 101 -55.96 55.50 18.24
N SER A 102 -54.75 54.95 18.23
CA SER A 102 -53.55 55.70 17.85
C SER A 102 -53.44 55.82 16.33
N GLY A 103 -52.93 56.96 15.85
CA GLY A 103 -52.46 57.07 14.47
C GLY A 103 -51.07 56.48 14.37
N VAL A 104 -50.91 55.38 13.64
CA VAL A 104 -49.58 54.81 13.35
C VAL A 104 -48.93 55.72 12.30
N ASP A 105 -47.82 56.38 12.65
CA ASP A 105 -47.01 57.17 11.72
C ASP A 105 -45.72 56.42 11.44
N THR A 106 -45.82 55.30 10.73
CA THR A 106 -44.65 54.69 10.09
C THR A 106 -44.90 54.61 8.58
N PRO A 107 -44.13 55.33 7.75
CA PRO A 107 -43.64 54.66 6.55
C PRO A 107 -42.88 53.42 7.05
N PRO A 108 -43.00 52.25 6.39
CA PRO A 108 -42.22 51.08 6.81
C PRO A 108 -40.76 51.50 6.95
N PRO A 109 -40.03 51.07 8.00
CA PRO A 109 -38.60 51.31 8.09
C PRO A 109 -38.02 50.90 6.74
N ALA A 110 -37.27 51.79 6.09
CA ALA A 110 -36.60 51.45 4.85
C ALA A 110 -35.75 50.22 5.15
N THR A 111 -36.21 49.03 4.73
CA THR A 111 -35.49 47.81 5.02
C THR A 111 -34.14 47.93 4.32
N LEU A 112 -33.04 47.71 5.03
CA LEU A 112 -31.73 47.75 4.38
C LEU A 112 -31.66 46.61 3.37
N PRO A 113 -31.02 46.80 2.20
CA PRO A 113 -30.81 45.72 1.27
C PRO A 113 -29.89 44.66 1.90
N LYS A 114 -29.98 43.43 1.43
CA LYS A 114 -29.30 42.26 2.01
C LYS A 114 -28.33 41.66 1.00
N PHE A 115 -27.08 41.49 1.41
CA PHE A 115 -26.09 40.78 0.62
C PHE A 115 -26.28 39.26 0.66
N SER A 116 -26.07 38.62 -0.48
CA SER A 116 -25.87 37.18 -0.63
C SER A 116 -24.73 36.91 -1.60
N VAL A 117 -24.14 35.72 -1.54
CA VAL A 117 -23.16 35.23 -2.51
C VAL A 117 -23.62 33.84 -2.97
N ASN A 118 -23.48 33.54 -4.27
CA ASN A 118 -23.88 32.23 -4.79
C ASN A 118 -22.78 31.17 -4.63
N ASP A 119 -23.20 29.91 -4.72
CA ASP A 119 -22.30 28.77 -4.90
C ASP A 119 -21.93 28.60 -6.38
N VAL A 120 -20.74 28.08 -6.64
CA VAL A 120 -20.17 27.89 -7.97
C VAL A 120 -19.56 26.50 -8.06
N ALA A 121 -19.65 25.84 -9.21
CA ALA A 121 -18.90 24.61 -9.49
C ALA A 121 -18.14 24.75 -10.81
N LEU A 122 -16.89 24.27 -10.85
CA LEU A 122 -16.01 24.35 -12.01
C LEU A 122 -15.09 23.12 -12.02
N ALA A 123 -14.79 22.59 -13.21
CA ALA A 123 -13.71 21.60 -13.36
C ALA A 123 -12.35 22.30 -13.35
N GLU A 124 -11.40 21.84 -12.55
CA GLU A 124 -10.12 22.53 -12.32
C GLU A 124 -9.24 22.56 -13.59
N GLY A 125 -9.25 21.49 -14.37
CA GLY A 125 -8.51 21.35 -15.62
C GLY A 125 -7.11 20.83 -15.42
N ASN A 126 -6.59 20.16 -16.44
CA ASN A 126 -5.35 19.40 -16.36
C ASN A 126 -4.06 20.24 -16.34
N SER A 127 -4.17 21.57 -16.52
CA SER A 127 -3.03 22.51 -16.49
C SER A 127 -3.46 23.98 -16.47
N GLY A 128 -2.56 24.86 -16.04
CA GLY A 128 -2.73 26.32 -16.15
C GLY A 128 -3.64 26.88 -15.06
N THR A 129 -4.39 27.95 -15.36
CA THR A 129 -5.32 28.56 -14.40
C THR A 129 -6.69 28.85 -15.02
N LYS A 130 -7.73 28.80 -14.18
CA LYS A 130 -9.11 29.16 -14.51
C LYS A 130 -9.71 30.13 -13.48
N ASP A 131 -10.69 30.93 -13.91
CA ASP A 131 -11.39 31.86 -13.01
C ASP A 131 -12.73 31.25 -12.52
N MET A 132 -12.82 30.93 -11.24
CA MET A 132 -14.10 30.64 -10.57
C MET A 132 -14.80 31.95 -10.19
N SER A 133 -15.97 32.22 -10.78
CA SER A 133 -16.64 33.52 -10.67
C SER A 133 -17.82 33.49 -9.70
N PHE A 134 -17.67 34.16 -8.54
CA PHE A 134 -18.73 34.33 -7.55
C PHE A 134 -19.46 35.65 -7.76
N THR A 135 -20.79 35.61 -7.72
CA THR A 135 -21.70 36.76 -7.81
C THR A 135 -22.23 37.13 -6.43
N ILE A 136 -21.90 38.34 -5.99
CA ILE A 136 -22.40 38.95 -4.77
C ILE A 136 -23.60 39.83 -5.16
N SER A 137 -24.76 39.57 -4.56
CA SER A 137 -26.03 40.20 -4.93
C SER A 137 -26.66 40.94 -3.75
N LEU A 138 -27.47 41.97 -4.04
CA LEU A 138 -28.39 42.60 -3.12
C LEU A 138 -29.82 42.16 -3.44
N ASP A 139 -30.62 41.85 -2.42
CA ASP A 139 -32.04 41.49 -2.57
C ASP A 139 -32.90 42.62 -3.17
N LYS A 140 -32.43 43.87 -3.06
CA LYS A 140 -33.02 45.05 -3.70
C LYS A 140 -32.00 46.17 -3.88
N ALA A 141 -32.28 47.08 -4.81
CA ALA A 141 -31.44 48.25 -5.04
C ALA A 141 -31.45 49.22 -3.84
N SER A 142 -30.27 49.79 -3.54
CA SER A 142 -30.12 50.88 -2.59
C SER A 142 -30.21 52.24 -3.29
N THR A 143 -30.71 53.26 -2.59
CA THR A 143 -30.61 54.68 -3.02
C THR A 143 -29.28 55.32 -2.63
N GLU A 144 -28.47 54.64 -1.82
CA GLU A 144 -27.15 55.08 -1.36
C GLU A 144 -26.09 54.03 -1.71
N THR A 145 -24.82 54.45 -1.79
CA THR A 145 -23.71 53.51 -1.94
C THR A 145 -23.63 52.55 -0.74
N VAL A 146 -23.57 51.25 -1.01
CA VAL A 146 -23.40 50.19 -0.01
C VAL A 146 -22.12 49.41 -0.26
N THR A 147 -21.44 48.97 0.79
CA THR A 147 -20.18 48.21 0.67
C THR A 147 -20.22 46.90 1.46
N VAL A 148 -19.43 45.92 1.02
CA VAL A 148 -19.18 44.67 1.75
C VAL A 148 -17.76 44.20 1.50
N ASN A 149 -17.10 43.66 2.52
CA ASN A 149 -15.80 43.02 2.38
C ASN A 149 -15.97 41.56 2.00
N TYR A 150 -15.03 41.02 1.24
CA TYR A 150 -14.96 39.59 0.95
C TYR A 150 -13.54 39.07 1.19
N ALA A 151 -13.43 37.81 1.61
CA ALA A 151 -12.18 37.07 1.68
C ALA A 151 -12.42 35.60 1.39
N THR A 152 -11.53 34.97 0.62
CA THR A 152 -11.53 33.53 0.45
C THR A 152 -11.01 32.83 1.70
N ALA A 153 -11.47 31.60 1.95
CA ALA A 153 -10.93 30.70 2.96
C ALA A 153 -10.88 29.27 2.41
N ASN A 154 -9.97 28.46 2.95
CA ASN A 154 -9.88 27.05 2.59
C ASN A 154 -11.16 26.33 3.03
N GLY A 155 -11.70 25.49 2.14
CA GLY A 155 -12.58 24.40 2.51
C GLY A 155 -11.73 23.13 2.63
N THR A 156 -11.87 22.23 1.67
CA THR A 156 -10.90 21.15 1.44
C THR A 156 -9.74 21.60 0.55
N ALA A 157 -10.00 22.52 -0.39
CA ALA A 157 -8.98 23.12 -1.23
C ALA A 157 -8.09 24.08 -0.44
N THR A 158 -6.81 24.10 -0.77
CA THR A 158 -5.73 24.87 -0.16
C THR A 158 -5.31 26.07 -1.02
N ALA A 159 -5.01 27.20 -0.35
CA ALA A 159 -4.53 28.40 -1.03
C ALA A 159 -3.00 28.42 -1.17
N GLY A 160 -2.50 28.77 -2.35
CA GLY A 160 -1.05 28.90 -2.56
C GLY A 160 -0.66 29.46 -3.93
N ALA A 161 0.64 29.42 -4.22
CA ALA A 161 1.18 29.83 -5.51
C ALA A 161 1.02 28.68 -6.53
N ALA A 162 0.85 29.01 -7.80
CA ALA A 162 0.80 28.00 -8.85
C ALA A 162 2.06 27.12 -8.82
N GLY A 163 1.89 25.80 -8.87
CA GLY A 163 2.99 24.82 -8.84
C GLY A 163 3.51 24.46 -7.45
N SER A 164 2.88 24.91 -6.36
CA SER A 164 3.21 24.48 -4.99
C SER A 164 2.35 23.32 -4.48
N GLY A 165 1.53 22.70 -5.34
CA GLY A 165 0.48 21.75 -4.94
C GLY A 165 -0.65 22.43 -4.17
N ALA A 166 -1.05 23.63 -4.62
CA ALA A 166 -2.15 24.38 -4.05
C ALA A 166 -3.18 24.68 -5.14
N ASP A 167 -4.44 24.70 -4.76
CA ASP A 167 -5.56 24.48 -5.67
C ASP A 167 -6.16 25.83 -6.13
N TYR A 168 -5.98 26.87 -5.32
CA TYR A 168 -6.42 28.22 -5.68
C TYR A 168 -5.53 29.32 -5.12
N GLN A 169 -5.68 30.54 -5.64
CA GLN A 169 -5.04 31.73 -5.12
C GLN A 169 -5.96 32.48 -4.16
N ALA A 170 -5.50 32.67 -2.91
CA ALA A 170 -6.24 33.45 -1.92
C ALA A 170 -6.52 34.89 -2.40
N ARG A 171 -7.74 35.37 -2.16
CA ARG A 171 -8.21 36.69 -2.59
C ARG A 171 -9.06 37.36 -1.52
N SER A 172 -8.88 38.66 -1.33
CA SER A 172 -9.73 39.47 -0.48
C SER A 172 -9.89 40.89 -1.02
N GLY A 173 -10.91 41.61 -0.57
CA GLY A 173 -11.13 43.00 -0.95
C GLY A 173 -12.47 43.57 -0.46
N THR A 174 -12.80 44.77 -0.95
CA THR A 174 -14.07 45.45 -0.66
C THR A 174 -14.82 45.71 -1.95
N LEU A 175 -16.10 45.33 -2.00
CA LEU A 175 -17.02 45.66 -3.08
C LEU A 175 -17.83 46.90 -2.70
N SER A 176 -18.01 47.83 -3.64
CA SER A 176 -18.79 49.06 -3.47
C SER A 176 -19.85 49.16 -4.57
N PHE A 177 -21.12 49.08 -4.19
CA PHE A 177 -22.26 49.11 -5.10
C PHE A 177 -22.78 50.54 -5.18
N ALA A 178 -22.82 51.11 -6.37
CA ALA A 178 -23.41 52.44 -6.58
C ALA A 178 -24.94 52.39 -6.36
N PRO A 179 -25.61 53.53 -6.09
CA PRO A 179 -27.07 53.57 -6.05
C PRO A 179 -27.69 52.92 -7.30
N GLY A 180 -28.64 52.01 -7.10
CA GLY A 180 -29.28 51.24 -8.18
C GLY A 180 -28.58 49.94 -8.58
N GLU A 181 -27.33 49.70 -8.19
CA GLU A 181 -26.60 48.46 -8.52
C GLU A 181 -26.97 47.32 -7.55
N THR A 182 -27.21 46.12 -8.08
CA THR A 182 -27.65 44.97 -7.28
C THR A 182 -26.77 43.73 -7.39
N SER A 183 -25.74 43.72 -8.24
CA SER A 183 -24.84 42.55 -8.36
C SER A 183 -23.42 42.97 -8.76
N LYS A 184 -22.41 42.32 -8.18
CA LYS A 184 -21.01 42.36 -8.64
C LYS A 184 -20.39 40.97 -8.59
N THR A 185 -19.36 40.76 -9.39
CA THR A 185 -18.62 39.50 -9.43
C THR A 185 -17.20 39.64 -8.91
N ILE A 186 -16.73 38.62 -8.20
CA ILE A 186 -15.31 38.38 -7.92
C ILE A 186 -14.86 37.12 -8.63
N LYS A 187 -13.57 37.04 -8.93
CA LYS A 187 -12.94 35.89 -9.57
C LYS A 187 -11.91 35.28 -8.64
N VAL A 188 -12.01 34.00 -8.35
CA VAL A 188 -11.02 33.24 -7.62
C VAL A 188 -10.22 32.44 -8.65
N THR A 189 -8.91 32.65 -8.69
CA THR A 189 -8.03 31.90 -9.60
C THR A 189 -7.84 30.49 -9.07
N VAL A 190 -8.20 29.50 -9.87
CA VAL A 190 -8.00 28.07 -9.65
C VAL A 190 -6.79 27.63 -10.45
N HIS A 191 -5.94 26.79 -9.86
CA HIS A 191 -4.80 26.18 -10.54
C HIS A 191 -5.20 24.78 -11.00
N GLY A 192 -4.91 24.44 -12.25
CA GLY A 192 -5.17 23.12 -12.80
C GLY A 192 -3.91 22.25 -12.80
N ASP A 193 -4.06 20.97 -12.50
CA ASP A 193 -3.02 19.96 -12.57
C ASP A 193 -3.57 18.58 -12.97
N THR A 194 -2.73 17.55 -12.97
CA THR A 194 -3.10 16.19 -13.42
C THR A 194 -3.20 15.18 -12.28
N VAL A 195 -3.27 15.63 -11.03
CA VAL A 195 -3.31 14.77 -9.85
C VAL A 195 -4.75 14.32 -9.64
N VAL A 196 -4.98 13.00 -9.75
CA VAL A 196 -6.30 12.44 -9.47
C VAL A 196 -6.63 12.61 -7.99
N GLU A 197 -7.51 13.54 -7.68
CA GLU A 197 -7.97 13.84 -6.33
C GLU A 197 -9.49 13.83 -6.17
N GLY A 198 -9.98 14.13 -4.97
CA GLY A 198 -11.42 14.26 -4.74
C GLY A 198 -11.94 15.61 -5.20
N ASN A 199 -13.26 15.76 -5.39
CA ASN A 199 -13.82 17.11 -5.56
C ASN A 199 -13.55 17.94 -4.31
N GLU A 200 -13.07 19.17 -4.52
CA GLU A 200 -12.66 20.04 -3.45
C GLU A 200 -13.52 21.29 -3.30
N THR A 201 -13.34 22.02 -2.20
CA THR A 201 -14.12 23.22 -1.89
C THR A 201 -13.27 24.41 -1.47
N VAL A 202 -13.59 25.58 -2.01
CA VAL A 202 -13.11 26.91 -1.59
C VAL A 202 -14.28 27.74 -1.09
N LEU A 203 -14.08 28.52 -0.02
CA LEU A 203 -15.13 29.36 0.57
C LEU A 203 -14.90 30.84 0.28
N VAL A 204 -15.97 31.61 0.05
CA VAL A 204 -15.95 33.09 -0.03
C VAL A 204 -16.81 33.66 1.08
N ASN A 205 -16.19 34.36 2.04
CA ASN A 205 -16.88 34.92 3.20
C ASN A 205 -17.10 36.43 3.07
N LEU A 206 -18.33 36.89 3.29
CA LEU A 206 -18.73 38.29 3.31
C LEU A 206 -18.72 38.85 4.74
N THR A 207 -18.16 40.04 4.92
CA THR A 207 -18.06 40.69 6.24
C THR A 207 -18.24 42.21 6.15
N SER A 208 -18.47 42.83 7.31
CA SER A 208 -18.48 44.30 7.48
C SER A 208 -19.35 45.06 6.47
N PRO A 209 -20.65 44.72 6.31
CA PRO A 209 -21.53 45.44 5.40
C PRO A 209 -21.78 46.87 5.90
N THR A 210 -21.90 47.83 4.99
CA THR A 210 -22.35 49.19 5.30
C THR A 210 -23.70 49.48 4.66
N LYS A 211 -24.64 50.03 5.45
CA LYS A 211 -26.00 50.40 4.98
C LYS A 211 -26.76 49.25 4.31
N ALA A 212 -26.39 48.03 4.65
CA ALA A 212 -26.92 46.76 4.19
C ALA A 212 -26.78 45.75 5.34
N THR A 213 -27.46 44.61 5.23
CA THR A 213 -27.22 43.44 6.10
C THR A 213 -26.74 42.27 5.25
N ILE A 214 -26.29 41.18 5.86
CA ILE A 214 -25.90 39.95 5.14
C ILE A 214 -26.98 38.90 5.42
N ALA A 215 -27.63 38.42 4.36
CA ALA A 215 -28.57 37.30 4.44
C ALA A 215 -27.85 35.96 4.26
N ASP A 216 -26.92 35.91 3.31
CA ASP A 216 -26.05 34.77 3.06
C ASP A 216 -24.61 35.27 2.94
N GLY A 217 -23.79 34.87 3.92
CA GLY A 217 -22.44 35.37 4.08
C GLY A 217 -21.37 34.48 3.49
N GLN A 218 -21.71 33.29 2.96
CA GLN A 218 -20.72 32.31 2.55
C GLN A 218 -21.11 31.65 1.23
N GLY A 219 -20.27 31.84 0.22
CA GLY A 219 -20.39 31.14 -1.06
C GLY A 219 -19.42 29.96 -1.08
N VAL A 220 -19.90 28.81 -1.54
CA VAL A 220 -19.11 27.58 -1.70
C VAL A 220 -18.75 27.41 -3.17
N GLY A 221 -17.45 27.36 -3.44
CA GLY A 221 -16.90 26.98 -4.75
C GLY A 221 -16.49 25.52 -4.74
N THR A 222 -17.04 24.70 -5.62
CA THR A 222 -16.64 23.30 -5.80
C THR A 222 -15.71 23.16 -7.00
N LEU A 223 -14.51 22.63 -6.77
CA LEU A 223 -13.58 22.16 -7.78
C LEU A 223 -13.92 20.70 -8.08
N ASN A 224 -14.33 20.41 -9.31
CA ASN A 224 -14.58 19.03 -9.73
C ASN A 224 -13.30 18.46 -10.32
N ASN A 225 -12.86 17.32 -9.79
CA ASN A 225 -11.76 16.57 -10.36
C ASN A 225 -12.12 16.14 -11.80
N ASP A 226 -11.31 16.56 -12.78
CA ASP A 226 -11.42 16.18 -14.18
C ASP A 226 -10.23 15.35 -14.70
N ASP A 227 -9.41 14.81 -13.80
CA ASP A 227 -8.29 13.95 -14.12
C ASP A 227 -8.66 12.47 -14.23
N ALA A 228 -8.15 11.84 -15.29
CA ALA A 228 -8.31 10.43 -15.55
C ALA A 228 -7.08 9.66 -15.09
N ARG A 229 -7.28 8.64 -14.26
CA ARG A 229 -6.23 7.69 -13.89
C ARG A 229 -5.78 6.89 -15.12
N ALA A 230 -4.48 6.74 -15.34
CA ALA A 230 -3.93 5.89 -16.39
C ALA A 230 -4.34 4.42 -16.20
N LEU A 231 -4.59 3.68 -17.28
CA LEU A 231 -4.92 2.25 -17.20
C LEU A 231 -3.70 1.43 -16.74
N PRO A 232 -3.90 0.37 -15.93
CA PRO A 232 -2.82 -0.48 -15.48
C PRO A 232 -2.24 -1.28 -16.64
N ARG A 233 -0.95 -1.61 -16.55
CA ARG A 233 -0.24 -2.43 -17.53
C ARG A 233 -0.28 -3.90 -17.13
N LEU A 234 -0.64 -4.77 -18.06
CA LEU A 234 -0.61 -6.23 -17.92
C LEU A 234 0.74 -6.77 -18.36
N THR A 235 1.36 -7.59 -17.53
CA THR A 235 2.56 -8.37 -17.86
C THR A 235 2.33 -9.84 -17.52
N ILE A 236 2.95 -10.74 -18.26
CA ILE A 236 2.95 -12.18 -18.00
C ILE A 236 4.40 -12.62 -17.83
N THR A 237 4.67 -13.53 -16.89
CA THR A 237 6.05 -13.94 -16.59
C THR A 237 6.40 -15.28 -17.20
N ASP A 238 7.58 -15.37 -17.80
CA ASP A 238 8.19 -16.64 -18.15
C ASP A 238 8.27 -17.57 -16.93
N THR A 239 8.18 -18.87 -17.17
CA THR A 239 8.30 -19.88 -16.11
C THR A 239 8.99 -21.13 -16.64
N SER A 240 9.45 -21.97 -15.73
CA SER A 240 9.91 -23.31 -16.07
C SER A 240 9.35 -24.32 -15.08
N VAL A 241 9.05 -25.51 -15.56
CA VAL A 241 8.43 -26.60 -14.82
C VAL A 241 9.21 -27.88 -15.11
N VAL A 242 9.39 -28.73 -14.11
CA VAL A 242 9.94 -30.09 -14.32
C VAL A 242 8.79 -31.00 -14.75
N GLU A 243 8.95 -31.79 -15.81
CA GLU A 243 7.86 -32.60 -16.39
C GLU A 243 7.27 -33.63 -15.42
N GLY A 244 8.15 -34.30 -14.66
CA GLY A 244 7.82 -35.25 -13.61
C GLY A 244 7.39 -36.62 -14.16
N ASN A 245 7.96 -37.69 -13.62
CA ASN A 245 7.62 -39.05 -14.05
C ASN A 245 6.16 -39.46 -13.71
N PRO A 246 5.44 -40.18 -14.61
CA PRO A 246 4.07 -40.59 -14.39
C PRO A 246 3.98 -41.59 -13.23
N VAL A 247 3.24 -41.21 -12.19
CA VAL A 247 3.04 -42.02 -10.98
C VAL A 247 2.35 -43.33 -11.34
N THR A 248 3.11 -44.42 -11.39
CA THR A 248 2.54 -45.77 -11.42
C THR A 248 2.06 -46.13 -10.02
N THR A 249 0.74 -46.21 -9.84
CA THR A 249 0.12 -46.67 -8.59
C THR A 249 0.33 -48.17 -8.44
N GLY A 250 1.42 -48.57 -7.76
CA GLY A 250 1.74 -49.96 -7.41
C GLY A 250 2.25 -50.05 -5.98
N GLY A 251 1.44 -50.65 -5.09
CA GLY A 251 1.68 -50.70 -3.65
C GLY A 251 2.94 -51.48 -3.20
N GLY A 252 3.61 -50.95 -2.19
CA GLY A 252 4.66 -51.60 -1.42
C GLY A 252 5.40 -50.58 -0.56
N GLY A 253 5.23 -50.64 0.77
CA GLY A 253 5.74 -49.65 1.71
C GLY A 253 7.27 -49.51 1.74
N GLY A 254 7.73 -48.27 1.88
CA GLY A 254 9.11 -47.91 2.20
C GLY A 254 9.53 -46.55 1.62
N SER A 255 9.57 -45.53 2.48
CA SER A 255 10.43 -44.32 2.49
C SER A 255 10.96 -43.73 1.17
N GLY A 256 10.64 -42.44 0.93
CA GLY A 256 11.33 -41.57 -0.03
C GLY A 256 10.49 -40.34 -0.39
N GLY A 257 10.52 -39.30 0.45
CA GLY A 257 9.84 -38.02 0.19
C GLY A 257 10.50 -37.23 -0.93
N GLY A 258 9.69 -36.48 -1.69
CA GLY A 258 10.13 -35.65 -2.80
C GLY A 258 11.18 -34.63 -2.37
N ALA A 259 12.32 -34.64 -3.04
CA ALA A 259 13.36 -33.63 -2.89
C ALA A 259 13.10 -32.55 -3.95
N GLY A 260 12.49 -31.43 -3.54
CA GLY A 260 12.49 -30.19 -4.32
C GLY A 260 13.86 -29.52 -4.26
N ALA A 261 14.09 -28.53 -5.14
CA ALA A 261 15.29 -27.69 -5.15
C ALA A 261 15.68 -27.21 -3.73
N HIS A 262 16.99 -27.08 -3.47
CA HIS A 262 17.55 -26.82 -2.14
C HIS A 262 17.28 -27.91 -1.07
N ALA A 263 17.28 -29.18 -1.47
CA ALA A 263 17.26 -30.31 -0.54
C ALA A 263 18.53 -30.36 0.32
N GLY A 264 18.38 -30.68 1.61
CA GLY A 264 19.51 -30.82 2.55
C GLY A 264 19.72 -29.61 3.47
N PHE A 265 20.76 -29.68 4.30
CA PHE A 265 21.08 -28.63 5.26
C PHE A 265 21.71 -27.42 4.58
N PHE A 266 21.40 -26.23 5.09
CA PHE A 266 22.04 -24.99 4.67
C PHE A 266 23.44 -24.83 5.30
N SER A 267 24.25 -23.97 4.69
CA SER A 267 25.54 -23.51 5.21
C SER A 267 25.68 -22.00 4.96
N THR A 268 26.85 -21.44 5.28
CA THR A 268 27.14 -20.03 5.02
C THR A 268 28.36 -19.85 4.14
N SER A 269 28.36 -18.81 3.30
CA SER A 269 29.48 -18.45 2.43
C SER A 269 29.62 -16.93 2.41
N GLY A 270 30.62 -16.42 3.13
CA GLY A 270 30.72 -14.99 3.46
C GLY A 270 29.43 -14.52 4.15
N ASN A 271 28.81 -13.47 3.62
CA ASN A 271 27.55 -12.92 4.11
C ASN A 271 26.28 -13.60 3.57
N GLN A 272 26.37 -14.78 2.97
CA GLN A 272 25.23 -15.48 2.35
C GLN A 272 24.90 -16.77 3.10
N ILE A 273 23.61 -17.05 3.29
CA ILE A 273 23.15 -18.41 3.56
C ILE A 273 23.09 -19.12 2.21
N VAL A 274 23.61 -20.34 2.14
CA VAL A 274 23.66 -21.13 0.92
C VAL A 274 23.06 -22.51 1.12
N ASP A 275 22.47 -23.06 0.07
CA ASP A 275 22.03 -24.45 0.04
C ASP A 275 23.21 -25.44 -0.01
N SER A 276 22.92 -26.73 -0.11
CA SER A 276 23.96 -27.77 -0.23
C SER A 276 24.75 -27.71 -1.55
N ALA A 277 24.24 -27.03 -2.57
CA ALA A 277 24.93 -26.80 -3.84
C ALA A 277 25.80 -25.51 -3.81
N GLY A 278 25.71 -24.71 -2.76
CA GLY A 278 26.41 -23.44 -2.61
C GLY A 278 25.68 -22.25 -3.22
N ALA A 279 24.43 -22.41 -3.67
CA ALA A 279 23.60 -21.33 -4.19
C ALA A 279 23.06 -20.48 -3.02
N PRO A 280 23.15 -19.13 -3.09
CA PRO A 280 22.52 -18.26 -2.10
C PRO A 280 21.02 -18.52 -1.98
N VAL A 281 20.54 -18.59 -0.73
CA VAL A 281 19.12 -18.72 -0.40
C VAL A 281 18.74 -17.70 0.66
N LYS A 282 17.46 -17.32 0.69
CA LYS A 282 16.94 -16.38 1.68
C LYS A 282 15.81 -17.03 2.50
N ILE A 283 15.93 -16.94 3.81
CA ILE A 283 14.84 -17.27 4.73
C ILE A 283 13.88 -16.07 4.70
N ALA A 284 12.62 -16.33 4.36
CA ALA A 284 11.55 -15.34 4.30
C ALA A 284 10.32 -15.95 4.98
N GLY A 285 10.21 -15.76 6.29
CA GLY A 285 9.32 -16.58 7.11
C GLY A 285 8.49 -15.81 8.14
N VAL A 286 7.87 -16.57 9.03
CA VAL A 286 7.04 -16.07 10.15
C VAL A 286 7.41 -16.73 11.46
N ASN A 287 7.21 -16.02 12.56
CA ASN A 287 7.23 -16.57 13.91
C ASN A 287 5.85 -17.16 14.25
N TRP A 288 5.78 -18.44 14.63
CA TRP A 288 4.55 -19.07 15.15
C TRP A 288 4.72 -19.44 16.61
N PHE A 289 4.38 -18.51 17.50
CA PHE A 289 4.61 -18.68 18.94
C PHE A 289 3.49 -19.47 19.65
N GLY A 290 3.80 -19.96 20.84
CA GLY A 290 2.90 -20.58 21.80
C GLY A 290 3.57 -21.67 22.63
N MET A 291 4.57 -22.39 22.07
CA MET A 291 5.26 -23.49 22.77
C MET A 291 6.17 -22.99 23.89
N GLU A 292 6.56 -21.72 23.87
CA GLU A 292 7.28 -21.02 24.93
C GLU A 292 6.38 -20.47 26.03
N SER A 293 5.06 -20.55 25.86
CA SER A 293 4.08 -20.17 26.86
C SER A 293 3.65 -21.35 27.73
N GLY A 294 2.80 -21.09 28.73
CA GLY A 294 2.17 -22.12 29.56
C GLY A 294 1.23 -23.08 28.80
N ARG A 295 1.07 -22.90 27.48
CA ARG A 295 0.33 -23.82 26.61
C ARG A 295 1.15 -25.00 26.13
N TYR A 296 2.48 -24.85 26.02
CA TYR A 296 3.39 -25.87 25.50
C TYR A 296 3.02 -26.42 24.09
N ALA A 297 2.27 -25.65 23.32
CA ALA A 297 1.85 -25.90 21.95
C ALA A 297 1.64 -24.54 21.25
N PRO A 298 1.78 -24.45 19.92
CA PRO A 298 1.53 -23.19 19.22
C PRO A 298 0.11 -22.67 19.46
N ASP A 299 -0.04 -21.35 19.53
CA ASP A 299 -1.37 -20.74 19.68
C ASP A 299 -2.18 -20.90 18.38
N GLY A 300 -3.50 -20.79 18.50
CA GLY A 300 -4.45 -20.93 17.38
C GLY A 300 -5.00 -22.34 17.17
N LEU A 301 -4.40 -23.37 17.77
CA LEU A 301 -4.86 -24.77 17.64
C LEU A 301 -6.20 -25.07 18.32
N HIS A 302 -6.73 -24.14 19.13
CA HIS A 302 -8.12 -24.17 19.61
C HIS A 302 -9.13 -23.83 18.49
N THR A 303 -8.67 -23.14 17.45
CA THR A 303 -9.52 -22.62 16.36
C THR A 303 -9.30 -23.37 15.05
N ARG A 304 -8.05 -23.70 14.69
CA ARG A 304 -7.70 -24.28 13.38
C ARG A 304 -6.93 -25.61 13.51
N ASN A 305 -6.88 -26.37 12.41
CA ASN A 305 -5.94 -27.48 12.27
C ASN A 305 -4.53 -26.93 12.00
N TYR A 306 -3.50 -27.57 12.57
CA TYR A 306 -2.11 -27.13 12.45
C TYR A 306 -1.56 -27.18 11.02
N LYS A 307 -2.04 -28.13 10.20
CA LYS A 307 -1.68 -28.26 8.78
C LYS A 307 -2.27 -27.11 7.97
N ASP A 308 -3.56 -26.82 8.15
CA ASP A 308 -4.20 -25.69 7.47
C ASP A 308 -3.53 -24.34 7.80
N MET A 309 -2.93 -24.19 9.00
CA MET A 309 -2.14 -23.00 9.33
C MET A 309 -0.89 -22.92 8.46
N MET A 310 -0.16 -24.03 8.32
CA MET A 310 1.09 -24.09 7.59
C MET A 310 0.90 -24.05 6.08
N ASP A 311 -0.15 -24.71 5.57
CA ASP A 311 -0.54 -24.61 4.15
C ASP A 311 -0.83 -23.14 3.80
N GLN A 312 -1.55 -22.43 4.68
CA GLN A 312 -1.83 -21.00 4.50
C GLN A 312 -0.55 -20.14 4.56
N MET A 313 0.49 -20.54 5.31
CA MET A 313 1.79 -19.84 5.30
C MET A 313 2.48 -20.02 3.94
N VAL A 314 2.47 -21.23 3.38
CA VAL A 314 3.02 -21.54 2.06
C VAL A 314 2.27 -20.79 0.97
N ASP A 315 0.93 -20.79 1.01
CA ASP A 315 0.08 -20.08 0.05
C ASP A 315 0.34 -18.56 0.02
N LEU A 316 0.81 -17.99 1.13
CA LEU A 316 1.18 -16.57 1.25
C LEU A 316 2.64 -16.29 0.86
N GLY A 317 3.42 -17.32 0.51
CA GLY A 317 4.80 -17.22 0.06
C GLY A 317 5.86 -17.31 1.16
N PHE A 318 5.49 -17.64 2.40
CA PHE A 318 6.45 -17.86 3.47
C PHE A 318 7.12 -19.23 3.32
N ASN A 319 8.44 -19.27 3.54
CA ASN A 319 9.23 -20.47 3.31
C ASN A 319 9.78 -21.11 4.59
N THR A 320 9.70 -20.41 5.72
CA THR A 320 10.28 -20.84 7.00
C THR A 320 9.41 -20.44 8.19
N ILE A 321 9.37 -21.28 9.23
CA ILE A 321 8.79 -20.96 10.54
C ILE A 321 9.92 -20.87 11.57
N ARG A 322 10.06 -19.73 12.24
CA ARG A 322 10.75 -19.66 13.53
C ARG A 322 9.77 -20.13 14.60
N LEU A 323 10.15 -21.15 15.36
CA LEU A 323 9.29 -21.86 16.30
C LEU A 323 9.79 -21.68 17.74
N PRO A 324 9.31 -20.63 18.43
CA PRO A 324 9.62 -20.36 19.84
C PRO A 324 9.20 -21.50 20.78
N PHE A 325 10.13 -21.96 21.63
CA PHE A 325 9.85 -22.91 22.71
C PHE A 325 10.48 -22.47 24.05
N SER A 326 10.02 -23.05 25.15
CA SER A 326 10.64 -22.84 26.48
C SER A 326 11.39 -24.08 26.94
N GLY A 327 12.48 -23.93 27.68
CA GLY A 327 13.16 -25.06 28.34
C GLY A 327 12.24 -25.86 29.26
N GLN A 328 11.28 -25.19 29.92
CA GLN A 328 10.25 -25.84 30.72
C GLN A 328 9.35 -26.80 29.93
N LEU A 329 9.23 -26.67 28.60
CA LEU A 329 8.47 -27.58 27.75
C LEU A 329 8.90 -29.05 27.93
N PHE A 330 10.17 -29.29 28.23
CA PHE A 330 10.72 -30.64 28.42
C PHE A 330 10.60 -31.17 29.85
N ASN A 331 10.09 -30.38 30.80
CA ASN A 331 9.90 -30.84 32.18
C ASN A 331 8.81 -31.92 32.26
N SER A 332 9.01 -32.90 33.14
CA SER A 332 7.95 -33.85 33.48
C SER A 332 6.75 -33.10 34.09
N GLY A 333 5.59 -33.20 33.44
CA GLY A 333 4.35 -32.53 33.84
C GLY A 333 3.93 -31.36 32.95
N SER A 334 4.80 -30.85 32.08
CA SER A 334 4.43 -29.86 31.06
C SER A 334 3.50 -30.51 30.02
N THR A 335 2.21 -30.20 30.11
CA THR A 335 1.18 -30.85 29.27
C THR A 335 0.60 -29.84 28.29
N PRO A 336 0.70 -30.09 26.97
CA PRO A 336 0.07 -29.25 25.97
C PRO A 336 -1.41 -28.99 26.23
N ASN A 337 -1.83 -27.74 26.05
CA ASN A 337 -3.21 -27.32 26.24
C ASN A 337 -3.61 -26.22 25.23
N GLY A 338 -4.90 -25.88 25.18
CA GLY A 338 -5.42 -24.92 24.19
C GLY A 338 -5.53 -25.48 22.77
N ILE A 339 -5.72 -26.80 22.65
CA ILE A 339 -5.87 -27.51 21.37
C ILE A 339 -7.30 -28.06 21.27
N ASP A 340 -7.95 -27.82 20.13
CA ASP A 340 -9.18 -28.51 19.77
C ASP A 340 -8.83 -29.82 19.06
N TYR A 341 -8.88 -30.92 19.80
CA TYR A 341 -8.57 -32.26 19.28
C TYR A 341 -9.62 -32.79 18.29
N SER A 342 -10.78 -32.16 18.14
CA SER A 342 -11.70 -32.50 17.04
C SER A 342 -11.16 -32.07 15.68
N LYS A 343 -10.34 -30.99 15.67
CA LYS A 343 -9.63 -30.51 14.47
C LYS A 343 -8.22 -31.10 14.37
N ASN A 344 -7.57 -31.36 15.50
CA ASN A 344 -6.19 -31.82 15.60
C ASN A 344 -6.09 -33.21 16.26
N ALA A 345 -6.82 -34.18 15.73
CA ALA A 345 -6.99 -35.48 16.38
C ALA A 345 -5.67 -36.25 16.59
N ASP A 346 -4.70 -36.08 15.70
CA ASP A 346 -3.40 -36.74 15.77
C ASP A 346 -2.40 -36.07 16.72
N LEU A 347 -2.76 -34.93 17.32
CA LEU A 347 -2.03 -34.30 18.42
C LEU A 347 -2.47 -34.80 19.81
N ALA A 348 -3.58 -35.55 19.88
CA ALA A 348 -4.16 -35.99 21.15
C ALA A 348 -3.20 -36.90 21.93
N GLY A 349 -2.87 -36.51 23.17
CA GLY A 349 -2.02 -37.28 24.07
C GLY A 349 -0.51 -37.12 23.84
N LEU A 350 -0.10 -36.30 22.87
CA LEU A 350 1.32 -35.95 22.68
C LEU A 350 1.78 -34.93 23.72
N ASN A 351 3.07 -35.02 24.10
CA ASN A 351 3.74 -33.98 24.87
C ASN A 351 4.24 -32.87 23.93
N GLY A 352 4.84 -31.80 24.47
CA GLY A 352 5.31 -30.68 23.65
C GLY A 352 6.29 -31.09 22.55
N LEU A 353 7.24 -31.98 22.83
CA LEU A 353 8.17 -32.51 21.82
C LEU A 353 7.44 -33.29 20.73
N GLY A 354 6.47 -34.14 21.08
CA GLY A 354 5.67 -34.86 20.09
C GLY A 354 4.80 -33.96 19.20
N ILE A 355 4.33 -32.82 19.71
CA ILE A 355 3.66 -31.81 18.87
C ILE A 355 4.65 -31.11 17.95
N MET A 356 5.86 -30.79 18.45
CA MET A 356 6.94 -30.25 17.64
C MET A 356 7.29 -31.20 16.49
N ASP A 357 7.37 -32.51 16.76
CA ASP A 357 7.61 -33.55 15.74
C ASP A 357 6.56 -33.48 14.62
N LYS A 358 5.27 -33.36 14.98
CA LYS A 358 4.17 -33.27 14.01
C LYS A 358 4.24 -32.05 13.11
N ILE A 359 4.69 -30.92 13.65
CA ILE A 359 4.88 -29.67 12.91
C ILE A 359 6.08 -29.81 11.98
N VAL A 360 7.22 -30.28 12.49
CA VAL A 360 8.44 -30.48 11.70
C VAL A 360 8.19 -31.48 10.57
N ASP A 361 7.55 -32.61 10.85
CA ASP A 361 7.26 -33.64 9.83
C ASP A 361 6.37 -33.10 8.71
N TYR A 362 5.35 -32.30 9.05
CA TYR A 362 4.47 -31.71 8.04
C TYR A 362 5.15 -30.59 7.27
N ALA A 363 5.99 -29.78 7.94
CA ALA A 363 6.73 -28.68 7.30
C ALA A 363 7.62 -29.22 6.19
N GLY A 364 8.31 -30.34 6.46
CA GLY A 364 9.14 -31.02 5.46
C GLY A 364 8.33 -31.57 4.28
N GLN A 365 7.10 -32.03 4.50
CA GLN A 365 6.21 -32.54 3.43
C GLN A 365 5.78 -31.44 2.47
N ILE A 366 5.63 -30.21 2.96
CA ILE A 366 5.15 -29.06 2.16
C ILE A 366 6.26 -28.07 1.81
N GLY A 367 7.53 -28.46 2.00
CA GLY A 367 8.69 -27.66 1.59
C GLY A 367 9.10 -26.52 2.53
N LEU A 368 8.40 -26.30 3.65
CA LEU A 368 8.80 -25.33 4.66
C LEU A 368 10.09 -25.76 5.38
N ARG A 369 10.82 -24.79 5.92
CA ARG A 369 11.92 -24.98 6.86
C ARG A 369 11.53 -24.54 8.27
N ILE A 370 12.22 -25.05 9.28
CA ILE A 370 12.01 -24.73 10.70
C ILE A 370 13.31 -24.25 11.32
N ILE A 371 13.25 -23.12 12.02
CA ILE A 371 14.27 -22.68 12.97
C ILE A 371 13.69 -22.89 14.37
N LEU A 372 14.37 -23.69 15.19
CA LEU A 372 13.98 -23.84 16.58
C LEU A 372 14.58 -22.69 17.38
N ASP A 373 13.75 -22.03 18.18
CA ASP A 373 14.15 -20.88 18.99
C ASP A 373 13.95 -21.19 20.48
N HIS A 374 15.04 -21.19 21.25
CA HIS A 374 14.94 -21.23 22.70
C HIS A 374 14.54 -19.86 23.22
N HIS A 375 13.23 -19.65 23.27
CA HIS A 375 12.65 -18.36 23.56
C HIS A 375 12.64 -18.02 25.05
N ARG A 376 12.50 -19.03 25.92
CA ARG A 376 12.46 -18.84 27.38
C ARG A 376 13.07 -19.98 28.19
N ASN A 377 13.65 -19.64 29.33
CA ASN A 377 13.99 -20.65 30.35
C ASN A 377 12.72 -21.32 30.93
N ASN A 378 11.76 -20.50 31.37
CA ASN A 378 10.48 -20.92 31.94
C ASN A 378 9.32 -20.50 31.03
N ALA A 379 8.25 -21.28 31.01
CA ALA A 379 7.07 -20.96 30.22
C ALA A 379 6.40 -19.67 30.72
N GLY A 380 6.07 -18.74 29.82
CA GLY A 380 5.66 -17.40 30.21
C GLY A 380 5.06 -16.52 29.11
N ALA A 381 5.38 -15.23 29.15
CA ALA A 381 5.15 -14.20 28.13
C ALA A 381 6.41 -13.29 28.03
N GLY A 382 6.73 -12.71 26.87
CA GLY A 382 7.96 -11.93 26.63
C GLY A 382 9.26 -12.75 26.56
N ALA A 383 10.43 -12.13 26.67
CA ALA A 383 11.71 -12.84 26.80
C ALA A 383 11.92 -13.43 28.21
N SER A 384 13.02 -14.16 28.45
CA SER A 384 13.39 -14.59 29.81
C SER A 384 13.62 -13.39 30.71
N GLU A 385 12.99 -13.34 31.89
CA GLU A 385 12.93 -12.16 32.77
C GLU A 385 14.30 -11.55 33.12
N ASN A 386 15.34 -12.39 33.25
CA ASN A 386 16.68 -11.94 33.58
C ASN A 386 17.58 -11.71 32.36
N GLY A 387 17.06 -11.88 31.14
CA GLY A 387 17.78 -11.74 29.88
C GLY A 387 18.93 -12.72 29.66
N LEU A 388 19.03 -13.79 30.45
CA LEU A 388 20.09 -14.79 30.36
C LEU A 388 19.53 -16.17 29.98
N TRP A 389 20.34 -16.97 29.30
CA TRP A 389 20.08 -18.37 28.93
C TRP A 389 20.04 -19.36 30.11
N TYR A 390 20.09 -18.82 31.33
CA TYR A 390 20.02 -19.59 32.56
C TYR A 390 19.41 -18.76 33.70
N ASP A 391 18.90 -19.44 34.71
CA ASP A 391 18.50 -18.89 36.00
C ASP A 391 18.87 -19.85 37.15
N GLY A 392 18.34 -19.60 38.36
CA GLY A 392 18.62 -20.43 39.54
C GLY A 392 18.07 -21.87 39.45
N THR A 393 17.10 -22.12 38.56
CA THR A 393 16.42 -23.40 38.35
C THR A 393 16.77 -24.04 37.00
N TYR A 394 16.87 -23.23 35.94
CA TYR A 394 17.26 -23.65 34.60
C TYR A 394 18.72 -23.29 34.36
N THR A 395 19.64 -24.25 34.55
CA THR A 395 21.08 -23.98 34.47
C THR A 395 21.58 -23.93 33.03
N GLU A 396 22.70 -23.23 32.77
CA GLU A 396 23.34 -23.23 31.43
C GLU A 396 23.65 -24.66 30.94
N GLN A 397 24.12 -25.54 31.84
CA GLN A 397 24.39 -26.92 31.47
C GLN A 397 23.10 -27.64 31.02
N ARG A 398 21.97 -27.33 31.65
CA ARG A 398 20.67 -27.84 31.23
C ARG A 398 20.29 -27.29 29.86
N TRP A 399 20.41 -25.97 29.64
CA TRP A 399 20.16 -25.33 28.34
C TRP A 399 20.97 -25.98 27.20
N ILE A 400 22.28 -26.20 27.42
CA ILE A 400 23.14 -26.90 26.46
C ILE A 400 22.67 -28.34 26.22
N ASN A 401 22.27 -29.06 27.28
CA ASN A 401 21.79 -30.43 27.14
C ASN A 401 20.46 -30.52 26.37
N ASP A 402 19.54 -29.58 26.61
CA ASP A 402 18.26 -29.50 25.91
C ASP A 402 18.50 -29.19 24.41
N TRP A 403 19.46 -28.32 24.10
CA TRP A 403 19.91 -28.10 22.71
C TRP A 403 20.49 -29.35 22.04
N LYS A 404 21.39 -30.05 22.73
CA LYS A 404 21.95 -31.32 22.21
C LYS A 404 20.87 -32.36 22.00
N MET A 405 19.87 -32.42 22.88
CA MET A 405 18.76 -33.34 22.78
C MET A 405 17.92 -33.06 21.52
N LEU A 406 17.55 -31.80 21.26
CA LEU A 406 16.85 -31.41 20.03
C LEU A 406 17.69 -31.67 18.77
N ALA A 407 18.96 -31.26 18.79
CA ALA A 407 19.88 -31.43 17.66
C ALA A 407 20.09 -32.91 17.31
N GLN A 408 20.20 -33.78 18.31
CA GLN A 408 20.31 -35.22 18.14
C GLN A 408 18.98 -35.84 17.67
N HIS A 409 17.85 -35.34 18.17
CA HIS A 409 16.51 -35.85 17.84
C HIS A 409 16.16 -35.60 16.37
N TYR A 410 16.49 -34.42 15.84
CA TYR A 410 16.29 -34.06 14.43
C TYR A 410 17.53 -34.26 13.55
N ALA A 411 18.54 -35.00 14.02
CA ALA A 411 19.74 -35.26 13.24
C ALA A 411 19.39 -35.96 11.91
N GLY A 412 19.86 -35.39 10.80
CA GLY A 412 19.56 -35.88 9.45
C GLY A 412 18.22 -35.42 8.86
N ASN A 413 17.36 -34.74 9.62
CA ASN A 413 16.16 -34.10 9.10
C ASN A 413 16.47 -32.63 8.74
N SER A 414 16.68 -32.35 7.45
CA SER A 414 16.99 -31.00 6.96
C SER A 414 15.83 -30.02 6.97
N THR A 415 14.64 -30.46 7.40
CA THR A 415 13.53 -29.53 7.65
C THR A 415 13.89 -28.55 8.76
N VAL A 416 14.53 -29.04 9.83
CA VAL A 416 15.06 -28.17 10.89
C VAL A 416 16.44 -27.69 10.46
N ILE A 417 16.55 -26.42 10.09
CA ILE A 417 17.76 -25.85 9.49
C ILE A 417 18.75 -25.32 10.52
N GLY A 418 18.32 -25.07 11.75
CA GLY A 418 19.23 -24.62 12.80
C GLY A 418 18.58 -24.28 14.13
N ALA A 419 19.42 -23.76 15.01
CA ALA A 419 19.10 -23.40 16.39
C ALA A 419 19.35 -21.90 16.60
N ASP A 420 18.29 -21.17 16.95
CA ASP A 420 18.35 -19.83 17.50
C ASP A 420 18.50 -19.91 19.02
N LEU A 421 19.73 -19.66 19.46
CA LEU A 421 20.26 -20.25 20.69
C LEU A 421 19.56 -19.76 21.96
N HIS A 422 19.21 -18.48 22.02
CA HIS A 422 18.47 -17.89 23.12
C HIS A 422 17.85 -16.56 22.67
N ASN A 423 16.54 -16.42 22.85
CA ASN A 423 15.83 -15.21 22.48
C ASN A 423 16.16 -14.03 23.38
N GLU A 424 16.53 -12.93 22.72
CA GLU A 424 16.69 -11.60 23.25
C GLU A 424 17.56 -11.52 24.51
N PRO A 425 18.86 -11.87 24.48
CA PRO A 425 19.76 -11.57 25.58
C PRO A 425 19.73 -10.07 25.93
N HIS A 426 19.47 -9.74 27.20
CA HIS A 426 19.30 -8.36 27.64
C HIS A 426 19.66 -8.17 29.13
N GLY A 427 19.53 -6.94 29.64
CA GLY A 427 19.81 -6.60 31.02
C GLY A 427 21.27 -6.90 31.40
N PRO A 428 21.54 -7.91 32.26
CA PRO A 428 22.91 -8.26 32.64
C PRO A 428 23.72 -8.96 31.54
N ALA A 429 23.13 -9.40 30.43
CA ALA A 429 23.85 -10.04 29.33
C ALA A 429 24.89 -9.08 28.72
N THR A 430 26.11 -9.58 28.48
CA THR A 430 27.21 -8.82 27.90
C THR A 430 27.77 -9.49 26.66
N TRP A 431 28.44 -8.72 25.80
CA TRP A 431 29.18 -9.25 24.66
C TRP A 431 30.69 -9.08 24.90
N GLY A 432 31.43 -10.18 25.07
CA GLY A 432 32.88 -10.13 25.29
C GLY A 432 33.31 -9.58 26.65
N GLY A 433 32.39 -9.50 27.62
CA GLY A 433 32.68 -9.03 28.99
C GLY A 433 33.37 -10.07 29.88
N GLY A 434 33.45 -11.33 29.43
CA GLY A 434 33.89 -12.47 30.23
C GLY A 434 32.91 -12.85 31.36
N GLY A 435 33.20 -13.96 32.03
CA GLY A 435 32.39 -14.42 33.16
C GLY A 435 31.07 -15.07 32.76
N ALA A 436 30.11 -15.11 33.70
CA ALA A 436 28.88 -15.88 33.54
C ALA A 436 27.82 -15.20 32.66
N THR A 437 27.94 -13.89 32.42
CA THR A 437 26.97 -13.11 31.63
C THR A 437 27.41 -12.86 30.19
N ASP A 438 28.58 -13.36 29.79
CA ASP A 438 29.12 -13.19 28.44
C ASP A 438 28.39 -14.10 27.45
N TRP A 439 27.45 -13.49 26.72
CA TRP A 439 26.63 -14.16 25.72
C TRP A 439 27.46 -14.74 24.58
N ALA A 440 28.44 -14.00 24.07
CA ALA A 440 29.27 -14.46 22.96
C ALA A 440 29.99 -15.78 23.32
N ALA A 441 30.56 -15.84 24.52
CA ALA A 441 31.19 -17.06 25.01
C ALA A 441 30.19 -18.21 25.25
N ALA A 442 28.94 -17.91 25.65
CA ALA A 442 27.90 -18.92 25.87
C ALA A 442 27.34 -19.47 24.55
N ALA A 443 27.14 -18.61 23.56
CA ALA A 443 26.75 -18.98 22.21
C ALA A 443 27.75 -19.95 21.59
N GLU A 444 29.06 -19.70 21.74
CA GLU A 444 30.11 -20.65 21.31
C GLU A 444 30.00 -21.99 22.03
N ARG A 445 29.79 -22.00 23.36
CA ARG A 445 29.65 -23.26 24.12
C ARG A 445 28.46 -24.08 23.64
N ALA A 446 27.31 -23.45 23.43
CA ALA A 446 26.10 -24.12 22.97
C ALA A 446 26.18 -24.55 21.49
N GLY A 447 26.59 -23.66 20.59
CA GLY A 447 26.75 -23.96 19.17
C GLY A 447 27.75 -25.10 18.94
N ASN A 448 28.91 -25.06 19.61
CA ASN A 448 29.89 -26.14 19.53
C ASN A 448 29.35 -27.46 20.10
N ALA A 449 28.55 -27.41 21.17
CA ALA A 449 27.91 -28.59 21.73
C ALA A 449 26.86 -29.19 20.80
N ILE A 450 26.07 -28.38 20.10
CA ILE A 450 25.11 -28.80 19.06
C ILE A 450 25.85 -29.54 17.94
N HIS A 451 26.95 -28.97 17.43
CA HIS A 451 27.70 -29.57 16.33
C HIS A 451 28.38 -30.90 16.69
N THR A 452 28.53 -31.24 17.98
CA THR A 452 28.98 -32.59 18.39
C THR A 452 27.97 -33.70 18.08
N VAL A 453 26.70 -33.35 17.88
CA VAL A 453 25.60 -34.31 17.63
C VAL A 453 24.90 -34.08 16.28
N ASN A 454 24.95 -32.84 15.76
CA ASN A 454 24.41 -32.50 14.45
C ASN A 454 25.22 -31.36 13.81
N GLY A 455 26.17 -31.70 12.95
CA GLY A 455 26.98 -30.72 12.22
C GLY A 455 26.26 -30.07 11.02
N GLY A 456 25.02 -30.47 10.72
CA GLY A 456 24.24 -29.92 9.62
C GLY A 456 23.66 -28.54 9.94
N TRP A 457 23.26 -28.33 11.19
CA TRP A 457 22.54 -27.14 11.65
C TRP A 457 23.35 -25.84 11.58
N LEU A 458 22.68 -24.79 11.09
CA LEU A 458 23.07 -23.41 11.33
C LEU A 458 22.90 -23.07 12.82
N VAL A 459 23.75 -22.16 13.30
CA VAL A 459 23.69 -21.60 14.65
C VAL A 459 23.39 -20.12 14.50
N PHE A 460 22.17 -19.73 14.90
CA PHE A 460 21.73 -18.35 14.91
C PHE A 460 22.06 -17.74 16.27
N VAL A 461 22.82 -16.63 16.25
CA VAL A 461 23.29 -15.94 17.45
C VAL A 461 22.74 -14.53 17.46
N GLU A 462 21.77 -14.28 18.33
CA GLU A 462 21.25 -12.94 18.57
C GLU A 462 22.28 -12.02 19.23
N GLY A 463 22.00 -10.72 19.24
CA GLY A 463 22.77 -9.70 19.95
C GLY A 463 22.48 -9.64 21.44
N VAL A 464 22.93 -8.55 22.07
CA VAL A 464 22.57 -8.18 23.45
C VAL A 464 21.73 -6.89 23.45
N GLU A 465 21.32 -6.37 24.61
CA GLU A 465 20.65 -5.06 24.71
C GLU A 465 21.62 -3.88 24.58
N SER A 466 22.83 -4.01 25.16
CA SER A 466 23.77 -2.89 25.21
C SER A 466 25.23 -3.29 25.01
N TYR A 467 25.98 -2.43 24.32
CA TYR A 467 27.41 -2.58 24.11
C TYR A 467 28.12 -1.22 24.22
N GLN A 468 29.13 -1.14 25.09
CA GLN A 468 29.90 0.08 25.35
C GLN A 468 29.02 1.33 25.64
N GLY A 469 27.89 1.13 26.33
CA GLY A 469 26.95 2.21 26.68
C GLY A 469 25.95 2.59 25.58
N ASN A 470 26.01 1.95 24.41
CA ASN A 470 25.02 2.09 23.35
C ASN A 470 23.93 1.04 23.55
N TYR A 471 22.68 1.50 23.66
CA TYR A 471 21.51 0.64 23.82
C TYR A 471 20.80 0.44 22.49
N TYR A 472 20.22 -0.73 22.32
CA TYR A 472 19.36 -1.08 21.20
C TYR A 472 18.22 -2.00 21.68
N TRP A 473 17.48 -2.60 20.74
CA TRP A 473 16.52 -3.65 21.04
C TRP A 473 17.20 -4.84 21.74
N TRP A 474 16.47 -5.53 22.60
CA TRP A 474 16.92 -6.80 23.16
C TRP A 474 17.21 -7.77 22.02
N GLY A 475 18.32 -8.52 22.10
CA GLY A 475 18.76 -9.36 20.98
C GLY A 475 19.24 -8.60 19.73
N GLY A 476 19.13 -7.27 19.67
CA GLY A 476 19.43 -6.50 18.45
C GLY A 476 20.83 -5.87 18.40
N ASN A 477 21.53 -5.71 19.53
CA ASN A 477 22.83 -5.06 19.55
C ASN A 477 23.96 -6.05 19.25
N LEU A 478 24.51 -5.98 18.04
CA LEU A 478 25.63 -6.79 17.58
C LEU A 478 26.91 -5.96 17.34
N MET A 479 26.99 -4.74 17.89
CA MET A 479 28.18 -3.88 17.77
C MET A 479 29.47 -4.58 18.25
N GLY A 480 29.34 -5.47 19.23
CA GLY A 480 30.46 -6.19 19.82
C GLY A 480 31.12 -7.21 18.89
N VAL A 481 30.49 -7.57 17.76
CA VAL A 481 31.04 -8.52 16.78
C VAL A 481 32.37 -8.02 16.22
N LYS A 482 32.50 -6.71 15.94
CA LYS A 482 33.76 -6.08 15.46
C LYS A 482 34.95 -6.34 16.37
N ASP A 483 34.71 -6.37 17.68
CA ASP A 483 35.75 -6.51 18.70
C ASP A 483 35.92 -7.98 19.13
N ARG A 484 34.83 -8.75 19.11
CA ARG A 484 34.75 -10.15 19.53
C ARG A 484 33.77 -10.91 18.64
N PRO A 485 34.19 -11.40 17.46
CA PRO A 485 33.34 -12.24 16.62
C PRO A 485 33.17 -13.62 17.26
N ILE A 486 32.06 -14.30 16.96
CA ILE A 486 31.80 -15.69 17.41
C ILE A 486 32.71 -16.65 16.64
N ASP A 487 33.37 -17.55 17.36
CA ASP A 487 34.25 -18.58 16.81
C ASP A 487 33.69 -19.99 17.12
N LEU A 488 33.02 -20.57 16.11
CA LEU A 488 32.53 -21.95 16.18
C LEU A 488 33.61 -22.91 15.66
N ASN A 489 33.68 -24.11 16.25
CA ASN A 489 34.56 -25.18 15.80
C ASN A 489 34.20 -25.72 14.40
N SER A 490 32.97 -25.45 13.95
CA SER A 490 32.51 -25.82 12.60
C SER A 490 32.42 -24.57 11.75
N ASP A 491 33.21 -24.54 10.68
CA ASP A 491 33.17 -23.47 9.68
C ASP A 491 31.79 -23.43 8.98
N ASN A 492 31.45 -22.27 8.44
CA ASN A 492 30.30 -22.10 7.54
C ASN A 492 28.92 -22.42 8.16
N LYS A 493 28.76 -22.22 9.48
CA LYS A 493 27.52 -22.50 10.22
C LYS A 493 26.95 -21.35 11.05
N LEU A 494 27.70 -20.26 11.21
CA LEU A 494 27.27 -19.10 12.00
C LEU A 494 26.39 -18.15 11.19
N VAL A 495 25.26 -17.74 11.78
CA VAL A 495 24.40 -16.65 11.31
C VAL A 495 24.14 -15.71 12.49
N TYR A 496 24.26 -14.40 12.30
CA TYR A 496 23.89 -13.44 13.35
C TYR A 496 22.43 -13.02 13.21
N SER A 497 21.72 -12.89 14.34
CA SER A 497 20.27 -12.79 14.37
C SER A 497 19.75 -11.57 15.16
N PRO A 498 19.87 -10.33 14.65
CA PRO A 498 19.33 -9.16 15.36
C PRO A 498 17.79 -9.19 15.40
N HIS A 499 17.22 -8.51 16.40
CA HIS A 499 15.81 -8.09 16.42
C HIS A 499 15.72 -6.57 16.24
N ASP A 500 14.66 -6.11 15.56
CA ASP A 500 14.37 -4.69 15.39
C ASP A 500 12.87 -4.40 15.36
N TYR A 501 12.47 -3.35 16.08
CA TYR A 501 11.05 -2.97 16.20
C TYR A 501 10.85 -1.46 15.97
N PRO A 502 9.63 -1.03 15.61
CA PRO A 502 9.32 0.38 15.37
C PRO A 502 8.86 1.14 16.63
N ASN A 503 8.51 2.42 16.42
CA ASN A 503 8.10 3.37 17.46
C ASN A 503 6.90 2.89 18.30
N SER A 504 5.94 2.19 17.70
CA SER A 504 4.75 1.70 18.41
C SER A 504 5.06 0.65 19.49
N ILE A 505 6.21 -0.02 19.40
CA ILE A 505 6.64 -1.02 20.38
C ILE A 505 7.34 -0.34 21.55
N TYR A 506 8.33 0.51 21.23
CA TYR A 506 8.98 1.38 22.21
C TYR A 506 9.56 2.63 21.54
N GLY A 507 9.28 3.80 22.12
CA GLY A 507 9.67 5.11 21.59
C GLY A 507 11.17 5.41 21.74
N GLN A 508 12.00 4.73 20.95
CA GLN A 508 13.45 4.92 20.93
C GLN A 508 13.84 6.32 20.41
N PRO A 509 14.98 6.88 20.87
CA PRO A 509 15.35 8.26 20.56
C PRO A 509 15.55 8.53 19.06
N TRP A 510 15.99 7.55 18.27
CA TRP A 510 16.21 7.70 16.83
C TRP A 510 14.91 7.88 16.02
N PHE A 511 13.74 7.52 16.57
CA PHE A 511 12.45 7.84 15.96
C PHE A 511 12.04 9.31 16.12
N ASN A 512 12.77 10.08 16.92
CA ASN A 512 12.57 11.52 17.12
C ASN A 512 13.72 12.35 16.54
N ASP A 513 14.63 11.72 15.80
CA ASP A 513 15.67 12.43 15.06
C ASP A 513 15.03 13.30 13.96
N PRO A 514 15.45 14.56 13.77
CA PRO A 514 14.95 15.40 12.69
C PRO A 514 15.13 14.81 11.28
N ASN A 515 16.08 13.89 11.09
CA ASN A 515 16.32 13.18 9.83
C ASN A 515 15.52 11.87 9.71
N PHE A 516 14.66 11.52 10.66
CA PHE A 516 13.80 10.34 10.55
C PHE A 516 12.87 10.44 9.33
N PRO A 517 12.72 9.37 8.51
CA PRO A 517 13.26 8.01 8.68
C PRO A 517 14.64 7.76 8.03
N ASN A 518 15.24 8.75 7.39
CA ASN A 518 16.49 8.59 6.62
C ASN A 518 17.73 8.37 7.50
N ASN A 519 17.62 8.47 8.83
CA ASN A 519 18.67 8.09 9.77
C ASN A 519 18.70 6.57 10.07
N LEU A 520 17.69 5.82 9.63
CA LEU A 520 17.56 4.40 9.99
C LEU A 520 18.63 3.49 9.33
N PRO A 521 19.01 3.63 8.05
CA PRO A 521 20.07 2.80 7.47
C PRO A 521 21.39 2.87 8.24
N ASP A 522 21.88 4.08 8.57
CA ASP A 522 23.06 4.27 9.44
C ASP A 522 22.90 3.61 10.80
N LYS A 523 21.66 3.59 11.35
CA LYS A 523 21.36 2.96 12.62
C LYS A 523 21.44 1.43 12.53
N PHE A 524 20.91 0.86 11.45
CA PHE A 524 20.98 -0.57 11.17
C PHE A 524 22.43 -1.02 10.96
N GLU A 525 23.19 -0.32 10.12
CA GLU A 525 24.62 -0.56 9.89
C GLU A 525 25.39 -0.55 11.21
N GLN A 526 25.21 0.51 12.01
CA GLN A 526 25.85 0.67 13.32
C GLN A 526 25.62 -0.56 14.21
N MET A 527 24.37 -1.02 14.30
CA MET A 527 23.96 -2.00 15.31
C MET A 527 24.21 -3.44 14.90
N TRP A 528 24.03 -3.78 13.62
CA TRP A 528 24.12 -5.16 13.15
C TRP A 528 24.48 -5.29 11.66
N GLY A 529 24.08 -4.34 10.82
CA GLY A 529 24.24 -4.41 9.37
C GLY A 529 25.70 -4.44 8.89
N HIS A 530 26.62 -3.82 9.63
CA HIS A 530 28.06 -3.87 9.34
C HIS A 530 28.63 -5.28 9.14
N ILE A 531 28.05 -6.29 9.78
CA ILE A 531 28.47 -7.70 9.66
C ILE A 531 28.22 -8.20 8.24
N TYR A 532 27.03 -7.90 7.72
CA TYR A 532 26.64 -8.27 6.37
C TYR A 532 27.43 -7.44 5.34
N GLU A 533 27.55 -6.13 5.54
CA GLU A 533 28.21 -5.22 4.59
C GLU A 533 29.70 -5.51 4.42
N THR A 534 30.39 -5.89 5.49
CA THR A 534 31.80 -6.25 5.46
C THR A 534 32.05 -7.68 4.95
N GLY A 535 30.99 -8.46 4.71
CA GLY A 535 31.10 -9.83 4.22
C GLY A 535 31.44 -10.86 5.29
N GLU A 536 31.37 -10.50 6.58
CA GLU A 536 31.85 -11.33 7.71
C GLU A 536 31.00 -12.57 7.93
N ALA A 537 29.68 -12.42 7.98
CA ALA A 537 28.72 -13.50 8.16
C ALA A 537 27.32 -13.09 7.66
N PRO A 538 26.40 -14.02 7.41
CA PRO A 538 25.03 -13.68 7.08
C PRO A 538 24.32 -13.05 8.28
N VAL A 539 23.38 -12.14 7.98
CA VAL A 539 22.47 -11.56 8.96
C VAL A 539 21.04 -12.04 8.67
N TYR A 540 20.35 -12.43 9.74
CA TYR A 540 18.97 -12.89 9.74
C TYR A 540 18.16 -12.05 10.72
N LEU A 541 17.23 -11.21 10.26
CA LEU A 541 16.37 -10.44 11.16
C LEU A 541 15.31 -11.37 11.77
N GLY A 542 15.60 -11.93 12.95
CA GLY A 542 14.81 -12.97 13.61
C GLY A 542 13.44 -12.50 14.07
N GLU A 543 13.33 -11.24 14.46
CA GLU A 543 12.05 -10.62 14.76
C GLU A 543 12.00 -9.16 14.34
N PHE A 544 10.90 -8.81 13.69
CA PHE A 544 10.43 -7.47 13.44
C PHE A 544 8.93 -7.52 13.14
N GLY A 545 8.18 -6.51 13.57
CA GLY A 545 6.73 -6.55 13.45
C GLY A 545 6.03 -5.28 13.93
N SER A 546 4.80 -5.08 13.47
CA SER A 546 3.94 -3.98 13.90
C SER A 546 2.47 -4.21 13.55
N LYS A 547 1.57 -3.52 14.26
CA LYS A 547 0.16 -3.36 13.84
C LYS A 547 -0.02 -2.42 12.65
N LEU A 548 1.02 -1.65 12.31
CA LEU A 548 1.05 -0.61 11.27
C LEU A 548 -0.03 0.48 11.50
N THR A 549 -0.26 0.81 12.76
CA THR A 549 -1.22 1.86 13.16
C THR A 549 -0.57 3.22 13.38
N ASP A 550 0.75 3.26 13.60
CA ASP A 550 1.53 4.49 13.72
C ASP A 550 2.18 4.81 12.36
N PRO A 551 2.01 6.01 11.77
CA PRO A 551 2.69 6.40 10.54
C PRO A 551 4.22 6.26 10.60
N LYS A 552 4.84 6.40 11.78
CA LYS A 552 6.29 6.16 11.93
C LYS A 552 6.66 4.70 11.71
N ASP A 553 5.76 3.77 12.00
CA ASP A 553 6.02 2.35 11.74
C ASP A 553 6.02 2.05 10.24
N VAL A 554 5.16 2.71 9.46
CA VAL A 554 5.17 2.58 7.99
C VAL A 554 6.48 3.11 7.42
N ALA A 555 6.93 4.28 7.88
CA ALA A 555 8.21 4.86 7.49
C ALA A 555 9.42 4.02 7.92
N TRP A 556 9.36 3.39 9.10
CA TRP A 556 10.36 2.42 9.54
C TRP A 556 10.36 1.16 8.67
N LEU A 557 9.17 0.64 8.36
CA LEU A 557 9.01 -0.57 7.57
C LEU A 557 9.58 -0.37 6.16
N ASP A 558 9.32 0.77 5.52
CA ASP A 558 9.95 1.14 4.24
C ASP A 558 11.49 1.00 4.29
N LYS A 559 12.11 1.59 5.32
CA LYS A 559 13.58 1.60 5.45
C LYS A 559 14.17 0.25 5.80
N ILE A 560 13.57 -0.50 6.72
CA ILE A 560 14.09 -1.81 7.07
C ILE A 560 13.91 -2.80 5.91
N GLN A 561 12.84 -2.69 5.14
CA GLN A 561 12.64 -3.53 3.95
C GLN A 561 13.65 -3.24 2.85
N ALA A 562 13.90 -1.96 2.54
CA ALA A 562 14.96 -1.59 1.60
C ALA A 562 16.30 -2.21 2.02
N TYR A 563 16.67 -2.04 3.30
CA TYR A 563 17.91 -2.57 3.85
C TYR A 563 18.02 -4.09 3.75
N LEU A 564 16.95 -4.83 4.11
CA LEU A 564 16.89 -6.29 3.98
C LEU A 564 16.97 -6.76 2.53
N SER A 565 16.45 -6.00 1.57
CA SER A 565 16.49 -6.33 0.14
C SER A 565 17.89 -6.16 -0.49
N GLY A 566 18.79 -5.47 0.21
CA GLY A 566 20.14 -5.13 -0.24
C GLY A 566 20.27 -3.72 -0.82
N ASP A 567 19.29 -2.84 -0.61
CA ASP A 567 19.37 -1.38 -0.76
C ASP A 567 19.76 -0.81 0.62
N LEU A 568 21.06 -0.82 0.89
CA LEU A 568 21.67 -0.63 2.20
C LEU A 568 21.66 0.84 2.63
N ASP A 569 21.45 1.79 1.72
CA ASP A 569 21.25 3.21 2.06
C ASP A 569 19.79 3.68 1.86
N ALA A 570 18.90 2.77 1.44
CA ALA A 570 17.48 3.00 1.19
C ALA A 570 17.21 4.13 0.18
N ASN A 571 18.05 4.23 -0.86
CA ASN A 571 17.96 5.21 -1.93
C ASN A 571 17.11 4.77 -3.14
N GLY A 572 16.58 3.54 -3.10
CA GLY A 572 15.79 2.91 -4.16
C GLY A 572 16.62 2.09 -5.16
N SER A 573 17.91 1.87 -4.90
CA SER A 573 18.80 1.07 -5.73
C SER A 573 19.50 0.00 -4.91
N ARG A 574 19.69 -1.17 -5.51
CA ARG A 574 20.30 -2.31 -4.82
C ARG A 574 21.82 -2.18 -4.83
N ASP A 575 22.43 -2.16 -3.64
CA ASP A 575 23.88 -1.99 -3.44
C ASP A 575 24.67 -3.31 -3.49
N ILE A 576 23.97 -4.44 -3.38
CA ILE A 576 24.62 -5.76 -3.38
C ILE A 576 24.69 -6.37 -4.79
N PRO A 577 25.74 -7.15 -5.10
CA PRO A 577 25.89 -7.81 -6.40
C PRO A 577 24.67 -8.64 -6.83
N ALA A 578 24.36 -8.68 -8.13
CA ALA A 578 23.19 -9.37 -8.67
C ALA A 578 23.14 -10.87 -8.36
N ASN A 579 24.29 -11.50 -8.11
CA ASN A 579 24.41 -12.92 -7.77
C ASN A 579 24.41 -13.21 -6.26
N LYS A 580 24.18 -12.21 -5.42
CA LYS A 580 23.97 -12.34 -3.97
C LYS A 580 22.52 -12.06 -3.66
N GLU A 581 22.02 -12.62 -2.57
CA GLU A 581 20.71 -12.34 -1.98
C GLU A 581 20.81 -11.35 -0.83
N GLY A 582 19.72 -10.64 -0.57
CA GLY A 582 19.57 -9.79 0.60
C GLY A 582 19.53 -10.57 1.92
N MET A 583 19.32 -9.87 3.03
CA MET A 583 19.30 -10.46 4.36
C MET A 583 18.06 -11.33 4.57
N SER A 584 18.23 -12.40 5.34
CA SER A 584 17.16 -13.31 5.73
C SER A 584 16.28 -12.70 6.83
N TRP A 585 15.03 -13.13 6.98
CA TRP A 585 14.11 -12.55 7.96
C TRP A 585 12.95 -13.46 8.36
N THR A 586 12.40 -13.24 9.56
CA THR A 586 11.07 -13.74 9.96
C THR A 586 10.21 -12.65 10.61
N TRP A 587 8.98 -12.51 10.14
CA TRP A 587 8.03 -11.54 10.69
C TRP A 587 7.49 -11.99 12.05
N TRP A 588 7.42 -11.07 13.00
CA TRP A 588 6.70 -11.23 14.27
C TRP A 588 5.30 -10.62 14.15
N SER A 589 4.23 -11.42 14.01
CA SER A 589 4.18 -12.89 14.01
C SER A 589 3.07 -13.42 13.09
N TRP A 590 2.97 -14.74 12.92
CA TRP A 590 1.78 -15.37 12.34
C TRP A 590 0.53 -15.07 13.17
N ASN A 591 0.70 -15.13 14.48
CA ASN A 591 -0.33 -15.10 15.49
C ASN A 591 -1.00 -13.71 15.62
N PRO A 592 -2.33 -13.62 15.65
CA PRO A 592 -3.02 -12.35 15.89
C PRO A 592 -2.87 -11.87 17.34
N ASN A 593 -2.65 -12.79 18.29
CA ASN A 593 -2.70 -12.50 19.72
C ASN A 593 -1.39 -11.94 20.30
N SER A 594 -0.48 -11.43 19.47
CA SER A 594 0.61 -10.58 19.93
C SER A 594 0.06 -9.19 20.30
N GLY A 595 0.19 -8.80 21.56
CA GLY A 595 -0.52 -7.64 22.11
C GLY A 595 -0.13 -6.29 21.50
N ASP A 596 1.11 -6.12 21.09
CA ASP A 596 1.73 -4.88 20.60
C ASP A 596 1.83 -4.84 19.07
N THR A 597 2.08 -5.98 18.43
CA THR A 597 2.34 -6.14 16.99
C THR A 597 1.15 -6.72 16.21
N GLY A 598 0.24 -7.44 16.88
CA GLY A 598 -0.72 -8.32 16.20
C GLY A 598 0.00 -9.37 15.35
N GLY A 599 -0.63 -9.83 14.27
CA GLY A 599 0.00 -10.80 13.36
C GLY A 599 -0.38 -10.66 11.90
N ILE A 600 0.08 -11.63 11.11
CA ILE A 600 -0.36 -11.89 9.74
C ILE A 600 -1.83 -12.33 9.73
N LEU A 601 -2.23 -13.19 10.67
CA LEU A 601 -3.65 -13.47 10.87
C LEU A 601 -4.34 -12.35 11.65
N LYS A 602 -5.65 -12.24 11.43
CA LYS A 602 -6.59 -11.46 12.27
C LYS A 602 -7.09 -12.31 13.44
N ASP A 603 -7.76 -11.67 14.39
CA ASP A 603 -8.23 -12.27 15.65
C ASP A 603 -9.11 -13.53 15.49
N ASP A 604 -9.68 -13.77 14.31
CA ASP A 604 -10.44 -14.97 13.97
C ASP A 604 -9.57 -16.20 13.63
N TRP A 605 -8.24 -16.05 13.66
CA TRP A 605 -7.25 -17.08 13.33
C TRP A 605 -7.42 -17.68 11.92
N THR A 606 -8.10 -16.97 11.02
CA THR A 606 -8.42 -17.47 9.68
C THR A 606 -8.18 -16.42 8.61
N SER A 607 -8.71 -15.21 8.82
CA SER A 607 -8.57 -14.10 7.90
C SER A 607 -7.15 -13.53 7.95
N VAL A 608 -6.59 -13.20 6.79
CA VAL A 608 -5.26 -12.59 6.66
C VAL A 608 -5.37 -11.07 6.75
N ASN A 609 -4.37 -10.44 7.39
CA ASN A 609 -4.10 -9.02 7.28
C ASN A 609 -3.32 -8.77 5.99
N GLN A 610 -4.06 -8.66 4.87
CA GLN A 610 -3.49 -8.61 3.53
C GLN A 610 -2.50 -7.45 3.35
N ASN A 611 -2.77 -6.30 3.97
CA ASN A 611 -1.86 -5.15 3.92
C ASN A 611 -0.46 -5.51 4.44
N LYS A 612 -0.35 -6.24 5.55
CA LYS A 612 0.97 -6.67 6.07
C LYS A 612 1.68 -7.63 5.11
N VAL A 613 0.94 -8.54 4.49
CA VAL A 613 1.51 -9.48 3.52
C VAL A 613 1.96 -8.77 2.25
N ASP A 614 1.18 -7.80 1.77
CA ASP A 614 1.50 -7.02 0.58
C ASP A 614 2.76 -6.18 0.78
N GLU A 615 2.93 -5.57 1.96
CA GLU A 615 4.16 -4.86 2.33
C GLU A 615 5.37 -5.79 2.27
N LEU A 616 5.27 -7.01 2.82
CA LEU A 616 6.38 -7.97 2.89
C LEU A 616 6.66 -8.69 1.55
N ARG A 617 5.75 -8.62 0.57
CA ARG A 617 5.86 -9.38 -0.68
C ARG A 617 7.17 -9.16 -1.44
N PRO A 618 7.74 -7.95 -1.54
CA PRO A 618 9.03 -7.71 -2.19
C PRO A 618 10.21 -8.44 -1.52
N LEU A 619 10.07 -8.83 -0.25
CA LEU A 619 11.11 -9.54 0.50
C LEU A 619 10.98 -11.06 0.46
N MET A 620 9.91 -11.60 -0.14
CA MET A 620 9.70 -13.05 -0.22
C MET A 620 10.80 -13.74 -1.04
N PHE A 621 10.94 -15.05 -0.84
CA PHE A 621 11.89 -15.88 -1.54
C PHE A 621 11.34 -17.28 -1.73
N ASP A 622 11.37 -17.77 -2.96
CA ASP A 622 10.94 -19.13 -3.27
C ASP A 622 12.12 -20.10 -3.10
N LEU A 623 12.07 -20.94 -2.07
CA LEU A 623 13.05 -22.03 -1.87
C LEU A 623 12.86 -23.19 -2.86
N GLY A 624 11.81 -23.18 -3.69
CA GLY A 624 11.53 -24.19 -4.72
C GLY A 624 12.04 -23.84 -6.12
N ALA A 625 12.54 -22.62 -6.34
CA ALA A 625 13.07 -22.20 -7.63
C ALA A 625 14.54 -22.64 -7.79
N ASP A 626 14.85 -23.37 -8.87
CA ASP A 626 16.20 -23.87 -9.14
C ASP A 626 17.25 -22.75 -9.08
N GLY A 627 18.26 -22.94 -8.23
CA GLY A 627 19.32 -21.97 -7.96
C GLY A 627 20.00 -21.42 -9.22
N GLY A 628 19.78 -20.14 -9.48
CA GLY A 628 20.45 -19.34 -10.50
C GLY A 628 20.17 -17.87 -10.23
N GLY A 629 20.95 -17.26 -9.34
CA GLY A 629 20.76 -15.86 -8.94
C GLY A 629 20.83 -14.90 -10.13
N GLY A 630 19.85 -14.00 -10.20
CA GLY A 630 19.87 -12.86 -11.12
C GLY A 630 18.51 -12.26 -11.42
N GLY A 631 17.94 -11.53 -10.45
CA GLY A 631 17.13 -10.34 -10.73
C GLY A 631 15.62 -10.54 -10.88
N GLY A 632 14.89 -10.04 -9.89
CA GLY A 632 13.63 -9.32 -10.03
C GLY A 632 12.56 -9.89 -10.97
N GLY A 633 11.58 -10.56 -10.37
CA GLY A 633 10.29 -10.88 -10.99
C GLY A 633 10.13 -12.37 -11.24
N GLY A 634 9.20 -13.01 -10.55
CA GLY A 634 8.97 -14.44 -10.75
C GLY A 634 7.84 -14.99 -9.91
N GLY A 635 6.61 -14.61 -10.24
CA GLY A 635 5.45 -15.40 -9.84
C GLY A 635 5.25 -16.53 -10.85
N GLY A 636 5.57 -17.76 -10.49
CA GLY A 636 5.24 -18.92 -11.33
C GLY A 636 6.12 -20.12 -11.05
N GLY A 637 5.66 -20.98 -10.14
CA GLY A 637 6.31 -22.24 -9.77
C GLY A 637 5.49 -23.48 -10.13
N THR A 638 6.18 -24.62 -10.15
CA THR A 638 5.62 -25.96 -10.37
C THR A 638 4.60 -26.32 -9.29
N VAL A 639 3.39 -26.74 -9.70
CA VAL A 639 2.37 -27.26 -8.76
C VAL A 639 1.95 -28.66 -9.19
N THR A 640 2.10 -29.65 -8.33
CA THR A 640 1.54 -30.99 -8.54
C THR A 640 0.23 -31.12 -7.77
N GLU A 641 -0.92 -31.13 -8.48
CA GLU A 641 -2.24 -31.32 -7.88
C GLU A 641 -2.83 -32.65 -8.33
N ASN A 642 -3.26 -33.50 -7.39
CA ASN A 642 -3.87 -34.81 -7.67
C ASN A 642 -3.04 -35.72 -8.61
N GLY A 643 -1.72 -35.60 -8.59
CA GLY A 643 -0.81 -36.37 -9.45
C GLY A 643 -0.67 -35.83 -10.88
N VAL A 644 -1.13 -34.61 -11.15
CA VAL A 644 -0.89 -33.89 -12.41
C VAL A 644 0.04 -32.73 -12.13
N THR A 645 1.15 -32.66 -12.87
CA THR A 645 2.08 -31.52 -12.85
C THR A 645 1.50 -30.37 -13.66
N TYR A 646 1.53 -29.16 -13.12
CA TYR A 646 1.13 -27.94 -13.82
C TYR A 646 2.28 -26.96 -13.92
N ALA A 647 2.45 -26.40 -15.12
CA ALA A 647 3.17 -25.16 -15.32
C ALA A 647 2.25 -24.00 -14.92
N THR A 648 2.75 -23.11 -14.07
CA THR A 648 1.99 -21.94 -13.59
C THR A 648 2.70 -20.66 -13.98
N THR A 649 2.08 -19.82 -14.80
CA THR A 649 2.57 -18.45 -15.10
C THR A 649 1.68 -17.42 -14.41
N THR A 650 2.27 -16.33 -13.93
CA THR A 650 1.53 -15.21 -13.34
C THR A 650 1.35 -14.09 -14.35
N VAL A 651 0.11 -13.62 -14.45
CA VAL A 651 -0.25 -12.38 -15.11
C VAL A 651 -0.46 -11.31 -14.04
N THR A 652 0.24 -10.19 -14.14
CA THR A 652 0.20 -9.08 -13.17
C THR A 652 -0.29 -7.78 -13.79
N LEU A 653 -0.91 -6.94 -12.96
CA LEU A 653 -1.21 -5.54 -13.22
C LEU A 653 -0.17 -4.65 -12.54
N SER A 654 0.27 -3.59 -13.22
CA SER A 654 1.20 -2.61 -12.64
C SER A 654 0.66 -1.89 -11.41
N GLU A 655 -0.67 -1.86 -11.24
CA GLU A 655 -1.34 -1.28 -10.08
C GLU A 655 -2.78 -1.83 -9.98
N ALA A 656 -3.36 -1.75 -8.78
CA ALA A 656 -4.75 -2.16 -8.54
C ALA A 656 -5.73 -1.29 -9.34
N TRP A 657 -6.82 -1.88 -9.86
CA TRP A 657 -7.85 -1.16 -10.61
C TRP A 657 -9.21 -1.18 -9.92
N ALA A 658 -9.97 -0.09 -10.03
CA ALA A 658 -11.27 0.06 -9.38
C ALA A 658 -12.39 -0.75 -10.05
N GLU A 659 -12.21 -1.13 -11.32
CA GLU A 659 -13.09 -2.03 -12.06
C GLU A 659 -12.40 -3.36 -12.32
N ALA A 660 -13.18 -4.38 -12.67
CA ALA A 660 -12.60 -5.66 -13.09
C ALA A 660 -11.77 -5.48 -14.38
N VAL A 661 -10.62 -6.15 -14.44
CA VAL A 661 -9.75 -6.22 -15.62
C VAL A 661 -9.84 -7.62 -16.22
N THR A 662 -9.99 -7.73 -17.53
CA THR A 662 -10.03 -9.04 -18.21
C THR A 662 -8.99 -9.15 -19.30
N ILE A 663 -8.44 -10.34 -19.48
CA ILE A 663 -7.49 -10.68 -20.55
C ILE A 663 -7.68 -12.14 -20.98
N ASP A 664 -7.74 -12.39 -22.28
CA ASP A 664 -7.78 -13.74 -22.83
C ASP A 664 -6.37 -14.33 -22.92
N TYR A 665 -6.23 -15.63 -22.74
CA TYR A 665 -4.96 -16.33 -22.91
C TYR A 665 -5.12 -17.64 -23.70
N ARG A 666 -4.05 -18.07 -24.37
CA ARG A 666 -3.94 -19.40 -25.01
C ARG A 666 -2.51 -19.90 -25.04
N THR A 667 -2.31 -21.21 -25.02
CA THR A 667 -1.01 -21.84 -25.26
C THR A 667 -0.68 -21.94 -26.75
N LEU A 668 0.61 -21.83 -27.10
CA LEU A 668 1.17 -22.06 -28.43
C LEU A 668 2.34 -23.05 -28.29
N THR A 669 2.45 -24.02 -29.20
CA THR A 669 3.58 -24.97 -29.22
C THR A 669 4.87 -24.28 -29.69
N ASP A 670 6.01 -24.61 -29.10
CA ASP A 670 7.34 -24.32 -29.65
C ASP A 670 8.13 -25.63 -29.82
N SER A 671 9.15 -25.92 -28.99
CA SER A 671 9.79 -27.25 -29.00
C SER A 671 8.93 -28.32 -28.31
N ALA A 672 8.12 -27.94 -27.32
CA ALA A 672 7.14 -28.81 -26.68
C ALA A 672 5.86 -28.92 -27.54
N THR A 673 5.33 -30.13 -27.60
CA THR A 673 4.20 -30.57 -28.41
C THR A 673 3.03 -31.03 -27.53
N ALA A 674 2.03 -31.67 -28.15
CA ALA A 674 0.91 -32.26 -27.43
C ALA A 674 1.28 -33.54 -26.66
N GLU A 675 2.50 -34.07 -26.85
CA GLU A 675 3.05 -35.15 -26.03
C GLU A 675 3.49 -34.65 -24.65
N ASP A 676 3.78 -33.34 -24.53
CA ASP A 676 4.53 -32.75 -23.42
C ASP A 676 3.65 -31.81 -22.57
N PHE A 677 2.58 -31.23 -23.13
CA PHE A 677 1.59 -30.47 -22.39
C PHE A 677 0.17 -30.52 -22.98
N THR A 678 -0.82 -30.25 -22.14
CA THR A 678 -2.21 -30.09 -22.58
C THR A 678 -2.49 -28.64 -22.96
N SER A 679 -2.70 -28.39 -24.25
CA SER A 679 -3.07 -27.06 -24.75
C SER A 679 -4.29 -26.48 -24.02
N THR A 680 -4.17 -25.25 -23.53
CA THR A 680 -5.17 -24.58 -22.69
C THR A 680 -5.42 -23.15 -23.15
N SER A 681 -6.67 -22.68 -23.06
CA SER A 681 -7.05 -21.29 -23.34
C SER A 681 -8.21 -20.85 -22.46
N GLY A 682 -8.34 -19.56 -22.16
CA GLY A 682 -9.45 -19.02 -21.38
C GLY A 682 -9.39 -17.51 -21.21
N THR A 683 -10.26 -16.97 -20.34
CA THR A 683 -10.26 -15.55 -19.96
C THR A 683 -9.92 -15.43 -18.48
N LEU A 684 -8.90 -14.62 -18.18
CA LEU A 684 -8.51 -14.24 -16.83
C LEU A 684 -9.29 -12.98 -16.43
N THR A 685 -9.87 -12.95 -15.22
CA THR A 685 -10.68 -11.81 -14.73
C THR A 685 -10.20 -11.35 -13.36
N PHE A 686 -9.41 -10.28 -13.28
CA PHE A 686 -9.02 -9.63 -12.03
C PHE A 686 -10.22 -8.92 -11.42
N ALA A 687 -10.55 -9.23 -10.16
CA ALA A 687 -11.56 -8.48 -9.41
C ALA A 687 -11.06 -7.04 -9.13
N PRO A 688 -11.96 -6.07 -8.85
CA PRO A 688 -11.55 -4.76 -8.36
C PRO A 688 -10.54 -4.86 -7.21
N GLY A 689 -9.39 -4.20 -7.34
CA GLY A 689 -8.30 -4.24 -6.37
C GLY A 689 -7.27 -5.36 -6.56
N GLU A 690 -7.56 -6.40 -7.34
CA GLU A 690 -6.67 -7.54 -7.57
C GLU A 690 -5.59 -7.20 -8.62
N THR A 691 -4.32 -7.51 -8.33
CA THR A 691 -3.18 -7.18 -9.20
C THR A 691 -2.44 -8.37 -9.77
N ALA A 692 -2.78 -9.59 -9.39
CA ALA A 692 -2.11 -10.79 -9.89
C ALA A 692 -3.11 -11.93 -10.06
N LYS A 693 -2.95 -12.72 -11.12
CA LYS A 693 -3.66 -13.98 -11.34
C LYS A 693 -2.77 -14.98 -12.05
N THR A 694 -3.03 -16.27 -11.88
CA THR A 694 -2.24 -17.33 -12.49
C THR A 694 -2.99 -18.05 -13.61
N ILE A 695 -2.22 -18.50 -14.61
CA ILE A 695 -2.65 -19.44 -15.63
C ILE A 695 -1.95 -20.77 -15.34
N LYS A 696 -2.73 -21.86 -15.26
CA LYS A 696 -2.23 -23.22 -15.08
C LYS A 696 -2.35 -23.99 -16.39
N VAL A 697 -1.27 -24.66 -16.80
CA VAL A 697 -1.22 -25.54 -17.97
C VAL A 697 -0.71 -26.90 -17.51
N ALA A 698 -1.48 -27.96 -17.77
CA ALA A 698 -1.08 -29.32 -17.38
C ALA A 698 0.09 -29.80 -18.24
N VAL A 699 1.13 -30.31 -17.58
CA VAL A 699 2.30 -30.92 -18.20
C VAL A 699 2.10 -32.43 -18.24
N VAL A 700 2.51 -33.05 -19.33
CA VAL A 700 2.41 -34.49 -19.55
C VAL A 700 3.81 -35.05 -19.40
N GLY A 701 4.17 -35.41 -18.16
CA GLY A 701 5.47 -36.01 -17.93
C GLY A 701 5.49 -37.51 -18.23
N ASP A 702 6.63 -38.00 -18.71
CA ASP A 702 6.87 -39.41 -18.99
C ASP A 702 8.19 -39.92 -18.35
N ALA A 703 8.81 -40.98 -18.90
CA ALA A 703 10.06 -41.55 -18.39
C ALA A 703 11.12 -41.65 -19.52
N LYS A 704 10.91 -40.90 -20.60
CA LYS A 704 11.72 -40.86 -21.81
C LYS A 704 12.67 -39.67 -21.73
N VAL A 705 13.96 -39.99 -21.58
CA VAL A 705 15.04 -39.00 -21.69
C VAL A 705 14.94 -38.18 -22.98
N GLU A 706 14.63 -36.90 -22.82
CA GLU A 706 14.45 -35.92 -23.88
C GLU A 706 15.14 -34.59 -23.53
N PRO A 707 15.37 -33.68 -24.49
CA PRO A 707 15.92 -32.36 -24.16
C PRO A 707 14.88 -31.51 -23.41
N ASP A 708 15.30 -30.40 -22.78
CA ASP A 708 14.35 -29.40 -22.31
C ASP A 708 13.55 -28.83 -23.49
N GLU A 709 12.24 -28.69 -23.30
CA GLU A 709 11.29 -28.28 -24.32
C GLU A 709 10.48 -27.07 -23.88
N THR A 710 9.93 -26.31 -24.81
CA THR A 710 9.32 -25.01 -24.54
C THR A 710 7.96 -24.91 -25.22
N PHE A 711 6.98 -24.34 -24.55
CA PHE A 711 5.75 -23.81 -25.16
C PHE A 711 5.54 -22.36 -24.71
N LEU A 712 4.65 -21.62 -25.38
CA LEU A 712 4.35 -20.22 -25.04
C LEU A 712 2.92 -20.07 -24.53
N ILE A 713 2.68 -19.04 -23.72
CA ILE A 713 1.34 -18.56 -23.36
C ILE A 713 1.18 -17.15 -23.91
N ALA A 714 0.19 -16.92 -24.75
CA ALA A 714 -0.09 -15.63 -25.37
C ALA A 714 -1.34 -14.98 -24.79
N LEU A 715 -1.24 -13.69 -24.43
CA LEU A 715 -2.32 -12.83 -23.96
C LEU A 715 -2.97 -12.04 -25.12
N SER A 716 -4.28 -11.83 -25.04
CA SER A 716 -5.05 -11.08 -26.04
C SER A 716 -6.32 -10.45 -25.46
N ASN A 717 -6.92 -9.50 -26.20
CA ASN A 717 -8.20 -8.87 -25.86
C ASN A 717 -8.28 -8.24 -24.44
N PRO A 718 -7.33 -7.38 -24.02
CA PRO A 718 -7.41 -6.72 -22.72
C PRO A 718 -8.62 -5.78 -22.63
N LYS A 719 -9.24 -5.74 -21.45
CA LYS A 719 -10.23 -4.72 -21.08
C LYS A 719 -9.84 -4.08 -19.76
N ASN A 720 -9.93 -2.75 -19.67
CA ASN A 720 -9.56 -1.95 -18.49
C ASN A 720 -8.07 -2.04 -18.11
N ALA A 721 -7.21 -2.45 -19.05
CA ALA A 721 -5.76 -2.50 -18.93
C ALA A 721 -5.10 -2.41 -20.31
N VAL A 722 -3.79 -2.18 -20.35
CA VAL A 722 -2.98 -2.24 -21.57
C VAL A 722 -1.95 -3.36 -21.45
N VAL A 723 -1.76 -4.18 -22.49
CA VAL A 723 -0.77 -5.27 -22.47
C VAL A 723 0.62 -4.68 -22.69
N ALA A 724 1.50 -4.85 -21.71
CA ALA A 724 2.91 -4.47 -21.79
C ALA A 724 3.78 -5.66 -22.21
N ASP A 725 3.42 -6.86 -21.74
CA ASP A 725 4.00 -8.12 -22.21
C ASP A 725 2.87 -9.05 -22.62
N ALA A 726 2.89 -9.48 -23.89
CA ALA A 726 1.84 -10.26 -24.50
C ALA A 726 2.12 -11.76 -24.51
N GLN A 727 3.32 -12.21 -24.14
CA GLN A 727 3.67 -13.61 -24.21
C GLN A 727 4.61 -14.01 -23.08
N ALA A 728 4.45 -15.22 -22.56
CA ALA A 728 5.42 -15.85 -21.67
C ALA A 728 5.89 -17.18 -22.26
N SER A 729 7.19 -17.44 -22.13
CA SER A 729 7.83 -18.72 -22.37
C SER A 729 7.64 -19.65 -21.17
N VAL A 730 7.32 -20.91 -21.45
CA VAL A 730 7.22 -21.98 -20.46
C VAL A 730 8.16 -23.10 -20.85
N VAL A 731 9.22 -23.29 -20.08
CA VAL A 731 10.21 -24.37 -20.31
C VAL A 731 9.84 -25.60 -19.48
N ILE A 732 9.55 -26.71 -20.13
CA ILE A 732 9.45 -28.05 -19.56
C ILE A 732 10.86 -28.62 -19.47
N ARG A 733 11.35 -28.84 -18.24
CA ARG A 733 12.67 -29.41 -17.96
C ARG A 733 12.58 -30.91 -17.82
N ASN A 734 13.45 -31.62 -18.53
CA ASN A 734 13.52 -33.09 -18.47
C ASN A 734 14.17 -33.53 -17.15
N ASP A 735 13.48 -34.38 -16.36
CA ASP A 735 14.03 -34.98 -15.13
C ASP A 735 14.49 -36.44 -15.29
N ASP A 736 14.40 -37.00 -16.49
CA ASP A 736 14.78 -38.38 -16.75
C ASP A 736 16.29 -38.61 -16.84
N GLY A 737 16.76 -39.63 -16.14
CA GLY A 737 18.18 -39.98 -16.04
C GLY A 737 18.75 -40.60 -17.32
N GLY A 738 19.64 -39.87 -18.01
CA GLY A 738 20.47 -40.39 -19.11
C GLY A 738 21.28 -39.29 -19.79
N THR A 739 22.37 -39.64 -20.48
CA THR A 739 23.12 -38.67 -21.30
C THR A 739 22.47 -38.54 -22.67
N VAL A 740 21.79 -37.42 -22.92
CA VAL A 740 21.50 -36.98 -24.30
C VAL A 740 22.83 -36.72 -25.02
N THR A 741 23.03 -37.36 -26.16
CA THR A 741 24.22 -37.11 -27.00
C THR A 741 23.92 -35.83 -27.80
N PRO A 742 24.65 -34.71 -27.61
CA PRO A 742 24.31 -33.47 -28.29
C PRO A 742 24.48 -33.62 -29.81
N PRO A 743 23.57 -33.06 -30.64
CA PRO A 743 23.79 -32.98 -32.07
C PRO A 743 25.02 -32.10 -32.35
N VAL A 744 25.87 -32.55 -33.27
CA VAL A 744 27.11 -31.86 -33.65
C VAL A 744 26.76 -30.48 -34.22
N THR A 745 27.14 -29.40 -33.53
CA THR A 745 26.94 -28.03 -33.98
C THR A 745 27.93 -27.70 -35.13
N PRO A 746 27.47 -27.27 -36.32
CA PRO A 746 28.35 -26.79 -37.38
C PRO A 746 29.04 -25.46 -37.00
N PRO A 747 30.17 -25.09 -37.64
CA PRO A 747 30.96 -23.93 -37.25
C PRO A 747 30.19 -22.62 -37.48
N VAL A 748 30.31 -21.72 -36.50
CA VAL A 748 29.75 -20.36 -36.56
C VAL A 748 30.49 -19.52 -37.61
N THR A 749 29.78 -19.10 -38.66
CA THR A 749 30.23 -18.04 -39.59
C THR A 749 29.97 -16.65 -39.01
N PRO A 750 30.86 -15.66 -39.26
CA PRO A 750 30.75 -14.31 -38.72
C PRO A 750 29.56 -13.52 -39.30
N PRO A 751 29.16 -12.39 -38.68
CA PRO A 751 27.98 -11.61 -39.08
C PRO A 751 28.12 -11.04 -40.49
N VAL A 752 27.09 -11.20 -41.31
CA VAL A 752 27.02 -10.66 -42.67
C VAL A 752 25.99 -9.54 -42.72
N THR A 753 26.42 -8.34 -43.12
CA THR A 753 25.54 -7.23 -43.51
C THR A 753 25.08 -7.45 -44.96
N PRO A 754 23.77 -7.52 -45.27
CA PRO A 754 23.31 -7.67 -46.65
C PRO A 754 23.55 -6.36 -47.45
N PRO A 755 23.84 -6.44 -48.76
CA PRO A 755 23.99 -5.26 -49.61
C PRO A 755 22.61 -4.68 -49.98
N SER A 756 22.50 -3.36 -50.02
CA SER A 756 21.38 -2.65 -50.63
C SER A 756 21.36 -2.90 -52.15
N SER A 757 20.36 -3.61 -52.67
CA SER A 757 20.06 -3.64 -54.10
C SER A 757 19.28 -2.38 -54.47
N GLY A 758 19.80 -1.63 -55.44
CA GLY A 758 19.30 -0.31 -55.80
C GLY A 758 18.07 -0.28 -56.70
N GLY A 759 17.33 0.81 -56.53
CA GLY A 759 16.35 1.43 -57.40
C GLY A 759 16.10 2.83 -56.81
N GLY A 760 15.93 3.87 -57.61
CA GLY A 760 15.88 5.27 -57.13
C GLY A 760 14.61 5.61 -56.33
N GLU A 761 14.44 5.00 -55.15
CA GLU A 761 13.31 5.22 -54.26
C GLU A 761 13.73 6.08 -53.07
N GLU A 762 12.98 7.16 -52.86
CA GLU A 762 13.22 8.17 -51.83
C GLU A 762 13.10 7.62 -50.40
N VAL A 763 12.65 6.38 -50.21
CA VAL A 763 12.47 5.72 -48.90
C VAL A 763 13.18 4.37 -48.89
N THR A 764 14.06 4.12 -47.91
CA THR A 764 14.84 2.88 -47.81
C THR A 764 14.59 2.16 -46.48
N PRO A 765 14.00 0.95 -46.49
CA PRO A 765 13.91 0.10 -45.30
C PRO A 765 15.21 -0.67 -45.04
N THR A 766 15.60 -0.77 -43.77
CA THR A 766 16.74 -1.56 -43.30
C THR A 766 16.27 -2.52 -42.21
N VAL A 767 16.53 -3.82 -42.39
CA VAL A 767 16.15 -4.87 -41.44
C VAL A 767 17.32 -5.23 -40.53
N THR A 768 17.05 -5.33 -39.22
CA THR A 768 17.98 -5.88 -38.23
C THR A 768 17.28 -7.01 -37.48
N ILE A 769 17.91 -8.19 -37.43
CA ILE A 769 17.40 -9.29 -36.62
C ILE A 769 17.74 -8.99 -35.17
N ALA A 770 16.71 -8.70 -34.38
CA ALA A 770 16.86 -8.33 -32.97
C ALA A 770 17.02 -9.58 -32.10
N ASP A 771 16.33 -10.66 -32.46
CA ASP A 771 16.41 -11.94 -31.78
C ASP A 771 16.04 -13.11 -32.73
N ARG A 772 16.47 -14.34 -32.41
CA ARG A 772 16.19 -15.55 -33.20
C ARG A 772 16.16 -16.82 -32.35
N TRP A 773 15.30 -17.75 -32.74
CA TRP A 773 15.20 -19.10 -32.18
C TRP A 773 15.08 -20.13 -33.32
N ASN A 774 14.94 -21.41 -32.97
CA ASN A 774 15.04 -22.51 -33.94
C ASN A 774 13.96 -22.50 -35.04
N THR A 775 12.82 -21.86 -34.79
CA THR A 775 11.63 -21.89 -35.65
C THR A 775 11.17 -20.49 -36.07
N GLY A 776 11.84 -19.41 -35.64
CA GLY A 776 11.44 -18.04 -35.94
C GLY A 776 12.42 -16.97 -35.49
N PHE A 777 12.08 -15.72 -35.74
CA PHE A 777 12.90 -14.56 -35.39
C PHE A 777 12.07 -13.30 -35.18
N VAL A 778 12.68 -12.32 -34.51
CA VAL A 778 12.19 -10.95 -34.41
C VAL A 778 13.05 -10.05 -35.28
N ALA A 779 12.41 -9.27 -36.16
CA ALA A 779 13.04 -8.27 -37.01
C ALA A 779 12.57 -6.86 -36.66
N ASN A 780 13.52 -5.95 -36.51
CA ASN A 780 13.29 -4.51 -36.47
C ASN A 780 13.56 -3.92 -37.85
N VAL A 781 12.62 -3.13 -38.38
CA VAL A 781 12.71 -2.46 -39.67
C VAL A 781 12.76 -0.95 -39.46
N ALA A 782 13.83 -0.32 -39.93
CA ALA A 782 14.00 1.13 -39.95
C ALA A 782 13.74 1.65 -41.36
N VAL A 783 12.74 2.50 -41.54
CA VAL A 783 12.31 3.06 -42.82
C VAL A 783 12.76 4.53 -42.88
N ARG A 784 13.80 4.81 -43.65
CA ARG A 784 14.39 6.15 -43.75
C ARG A 784 13.98 6.86 -45.03
N ASN A 785 13.49 8.10 -44.92
CA ASN A 785 13.27 8.97 -46.07
C ASN A 785 14.57 9.72 -46.42
N THR A 786 15.13 9.42 -47.58
CA THR A 786 16.31 10.06 -48.17
C THR A 786 15.99 10.94 -49.38
N GLY A 787 14.70 11.16 -49.67
CA GLY A 787 14.22 12.04 -50.73
C GLY A 787 14.17 13.52 -50.35
N ASP A 788 13.68 14.34 -51.27
CA ASP A 788 13.64 15.79 -51.11
C ASP A 788 12.29 16.31 -50.55
N VAL A 789 11.31 15.42 -50.35
CA VAL A 789 9.96 15.73 -49.82
C VAL A 789 9.54 14.77 -48.70
N ALA A 790 8.66 15.21 -47.80
CA ALA A 790 8.09 14.35 -46.77
C ALA A 790 7.14 13.30 -47.39
N VAL A 791 7.15 12.09 -46.83
CA VAL A 791 6.22 11.01 -47.20
C VAL A 791 5.10 10.95 -46.17
N ASP A 792 3.86 10.97 -46.64
CA ASP A 792 2.65 10.76 -45.84
C ASP A 792 2.01 9.42 -46.27
N ASP A 793 1.38 8.69 -45.34
CA ASP A 793 0.65 7.43 -45.57
C ASP A 793 1.47 6.31 -46.24
N TRP A 794 2.71 6.10 -45.77
CA TRP A 794 3.64 5.17 -46.40
C TRP A 794 3.14 3.71 -46.43
N THR A 795 3.31 3.07 -47.59
CA THR A 795 3.08 1.64 -47.80
C THR A 795 4.31 0.95 -48.40
N LEU A 796 4.66 -0.23 -47.88
CA LEU A 796 5.77 -1.07 -48.31
C LEU A 796 5.28 -2.43 -48.78
N GLU A 797 5.94 -3.02 -49.77
CA GLU A 797 5.84 -4.44 -50.08
C GLU A 797 7.10 -5.15 -49.56
N LEU A 798 6.91 -6.25 -48.84
CA LEU A 798 7.96 -7.14 -48.37
C LEU A 798 7.77 -8.52 -49.00
N ASP A 799 8.71 -8.90 -49.85
CA ASP A 799 8.87 -10.28 -50.31
C ASP A 799 9.79 -11.03 -49.34
N THR A 800 9.22 -12.03 -48.65
CA THR A 800 9.95 -12.89 -47.71
C THR A 800 9.38 -14.31 -47.69
N PRO A 801 10.23 -15.36 -47.69
CA PRO A 801 9.76 -16.74 -47.57
C PRO A 801 9.26 -17.10 -46.16
N HIS A 802 9.37 -16.15 -45.22
CA HIS A 802 9.05 -16.34 -43.80
C HIS A 802 7.63 -15.88 -43.51
N SER A 803 6.85 -16.73 -42.84
CA SER A 803 5.48 -16.37 -42.49
C SER A 803 5.46 -15.39 -41.32
N ILE A 804 5.05 -14.13 -41.56
CA ILE A 804 4.88 -13.13 -40.51
C ILE A 804 3.69 -13.51 -39.63
N THR A 805 3.95 -13.71 -38.34
CA THR A 805 2.95 -14.15 -37.34
C THR A 805 2.49 -13.01 -36.45
N ASN A 806 3.29 -11.95 -36.32
CA ASN A 806 2.95 -10.75 -35.56
C ASN A 806 3.66 -9.52 -36.13
N ILE A 807 3.05 -8.34 -36.04
CA ILE A 807 3.61 -7.06 -36.50
C ILE A 807 3.22 -5.95 -35.53
N TRP A 808 4.12 -5.00 -35.27
CA TRP A 808 3.86 -3.83 -34.42
C TRP A 808 4.40 -2.55 -35.05
N ASN A 809 3.77 -1.42 -34.69
CA ASN A 809 4.01 -0.09 -35.28
C ASN A 809 3.78 -0.01 -36.81
N ALA A 810 3.11 -1.02 -37.38
CA ALA A 810 2.63 -1.11 -38.75
C ALA A 810 1.52 -2.15 -38.81
N GLU A 811 0.81 -2.25 -39.93
CA GLU A 811 -0.19 -3.31 -40.15
C GLU A 811 -0.04 -3.97 -41.52
N ILE A 812 -0.33 -5.27 -41.59
CA ILE A 812 -0.37 -6.01 -42.87
C ILE A 812 -1.73 -5.76 -43.52
N VAL A 813 -1.71 -5.11 -44.69
CA VAL A 813 -2.90 -4.79 -45.49
C VAL A 813 -3.36 -6.01 -46.28
N SER A 814 -2.41 -6.75 -46.85
CA SER A 814 -2.67 -7.98 -47.61
C SER A 814 -1.41 -8.82 -47.68
N HIS A 815 -1.55 -10.12 -47.89
CA HIS A 815 -0.43 -10.98 -48.24
C HIS A 815 -0.86 -12.01 -49.30
N THR A 816 0.03 -12.39 -50.21
CA THR A 816 -0.19 -13.45 -51.19
C THR A 816 1.11 -14.20 -51.43
N GLY A 817 1.16 -15.47 -51.00
CA GLY A 817 2.42 -16.22 -50.98
C GLY A 817 3.43 -15.54 -50.06
N ASP A 818 4.61 -15.25 -50.60
CA ASP A 818 5.75 -14.66 -49.89
C ASP A 818 5.70 -13.11 -49.87
N SER A 819 4.75 -12.49 -50.59
CA SER A 819 4.58 -11.02 -50.66
C SER A 819 3.63 -10.52 -49.57
N TYR A 820 4.06 -9.50 -48.82
CA TYR A 820 3.31 -8.79 -47.78
C TYR A 820 3.23 -7.29 -48.08
N VAL A 821 2.01 -6.74 -48.13
CA VAL A 821 1.80 -5.29 -48.18
C VAL A 821 1.61 -4.78 -46.77
N ILE A 822 2.50 -3.90 -46.31
CA ILE A 822 2.59 -3.36 -44.95
C ILE A 822 2.42 -1.85 -45.00
N ARG A 823 1.56 -1.29 -44.14
CA ARG A 823 1.34 0.16 -44.07
C ARG A 823 1.52 0.72 -42.66
N ASN A 824 1.69 2.04 -42.60
CA ASN A 824 1.75 2.82 -41.38
C ASN A 824 0.48 2.74 -40.52
N LEU A 825 0.61 3.10 -39.24
CA LEU A 825 -0.50 3.44 -38.35
C LEU A 825 -0.71 4.96 -38.34
N ALA A 826 -1.84 5.41 -37.78
CA ALA A 826 -2.24 6.82 -37.81
C ALA A 826 -1.28 7.79 -37.07
N TRP A 827 -0.40 7.28 -36.20
CA TRP A 827 0.53 8.09 -35.42
C TRP A 827 1.95 8.15 -36.01
N ASN A 828 2.25 7.32 -37.00
CA ASN A 828 3.52 7.31 -37.72
C ASN A 828 3.34 7.39 -39.24
N ASP A 829 2.25 8.00 -39.68
CA ASP A 829 1.91 8.21 -41.09
C ASP A 829 2.88 9.13 -41.83
N LYS A 830 3.68 9.93 -41.12
CA LYS A 830 4.62 10.88 -41.73
C LYS A 830 6.08 10.50 -41.53
N ILE A 831 6.85 10.50 -42.62
CA ILE A 831 8.32 10.42 -42.61
C ILE A 831 8.89 11.70 -43.24
N PRO A 832 9.26 12.72 -42.43
CA PRO A 832 9.92 13.91 -42.94
C PRO A 832 11.26 13.59 -43.61
N VAL A 833 11.76 14.50 -44.46
CA VAL A 833 13.08 14.40 -45.10
C VAL A 833 14.17 14.14 -44.04
N ASP A 834 15.06 13.20 -44.32
CA ASP A 834 16.14 12.74 -43.45
C ASP A 834 15.71 12.10 -42.11
N GLN A 835 14.42 11.82 -41.92
CA GLN A 835 13.92 11.13 -40.73
C GLN A 835 13.71 9.64 -40.99
N THR A 836 13.59 8.90 -39.89
CA THR A 836 13.37 7.46 -39.88
C THR A 836 12.17 7.14 -39.00
N VAL A 837 11.29 6.27 -39.47
CA VAL A 837 10.29 5.59 -38.66
C VAL A 837 10.65 4.12 -38.55
N SER A 838 10.21 3.47 -37.48
CA SER A 838 10.54 2.06 -37.26
C SER A 838 9.30 1.24 -36.92
N PHE A 839 9.27 0.02 -37.44
CA PHE A 839 8.32 -1.01 -37.07
C PHE A 839 9.04 -2.33 -36.87
N GLY A 840 8.35 -3.35 -36.37
CA GLY A 840 8.94 -4.67 -36.23
C GLY A 840 7.93 -5.78 -36.43
N PHE A 841 8.43 -6.98 -36.66
CA PHE A 841 7.61 -8.15 -36.86
C PHE A 841 8.29 -9.42 -36.36
N GLN A 842 7.46 -10.42 -36.08
CA GLN A 842 7.86 -11.78 -35.77
C GLN A 842 7.50 -12.68 -36.94
N ALA A 843 8.42 -13.53 -37.38
CA ALA A 843 8.18 -14.46 -38.48
C ALA A 843 8.76 -15.85 -38.19
N LEU A 844 8.18 -16.87 -38.85
CA LEU A 844 8.63 -18.26 -38.76
C LEU A 844 9.75 -18.54 -39.77
N GLY A 845 10.71 -19.37 -39.38
CA GLY A 845 11.89 -19.76 -40.17
C GLY A 845 13.20 -19.20 -39.61
N VAL A 846 14.32 -19.54 -40.26
CA VAL A 846 15.65 -19.03 -39.90
C VAL A 846 16.06 -17.99 -40.95
N PRO A 847 16.25 -16.70 -40.58
CA PRO A 847 16.49 -15.64 -41.55
C PRO A 847 17.92 -15.71 -42.11
N SER A 848 18.06 -15.46 -43.41
CA SER A 848 19.31 -15.28 -44.12
C SER A 848 19.39 -13.86 -44.73
N ALA A 849 20.58 -13.44 -45.17
CA ALA A 849 20.78 -12.13 -45.78
C ALA A 849 19.89 -11.88 -47.02
N ASP A 850 19.49 -12.94 -47.72
CA ASP A 850 18.65 -12.90 -48.92
C ASP A 850 17.14 -13.08 -48.61
N SER A 851 16.74 -13.04 -47.32
CA SER A 851 15.36 -13.34 -46.90
C SER A 851 14.38 -12.15 -46.96
N PHE A 852 14.85 -10.94 -47.30
CA PHE A 852 14.02 -9.74 -47.26
C PHE A 852 14.27 -8.87 -48.49
N HIS A 853 13.27 -8.77 -49.36
CA HIS A 853 13.26 -7.86 -50.49
C HIS A 853 12.12 -6.84 -50.31
N TRP A 854 12.44 -5.56 -50.47
CA TRP A 854 11.52 -4.47 -50.15
C TRP A 854 11.32 -3.57 -51.36
N ASP A 855 10.06 -3.22 -51.62
CA ASP A 855 9.66 -2.20 -52.60
C ASP A 855 8.76 -1.15 -51.94
N PHE A 856 8.94 0.14 -52.27
CA PHE A 856 8.07 1.21 -51.79
C PHE A 856 6.88 1.43 -52.73
N LEU A 857 5.65 1.36 -52.23
CA LEU A 857 4.44 1.39 -53.07
C LEU A 857 3.75 2.76 -53.17
N GLY A 858 4.15 3.73 -52.35
CA GLY A 858 3.50 5.04 -52.27
C GLY A 858 3.20 5.45 -50.85
#